data_AF-Q5ADY0-F1
#
_entry.id   AF-Q5ADY0-F1
#
_cell.length_a   1.000
_cell.length_b   1.000
_cell.length_c   1.000
_cell.angle_alpha   90.00
_cell.angle_beta   90.00
_cell.angle_gamma   90.00
#
_symmetry.space_group_name_H-M   'P 1'
#
loop_
_entity.id
_entity.type
_entity.pdbx_description
1 polymer ?
#
loop_
_entity_poly.entity_id
_entity_poly.type
_entity_poly.pdbx_seq_one_letter_code
_entity_poly.pdbx_strand_id
1 'polypeptide(L)'
;MAEDMDSADTQVGDVDSSSNASLPEPSKESSRETTPESVPTNDQSDRPKPKKRLTLQERLAQAAKGKKKPSSTTPTSLSRTTSNEDQKPDLDLQMEIERLKLENSALTKKLNHKSNFDKERNDLIAKLASKDETIEQLRKEGEALSLKELKLNESIKKLKLANQDLEENIRDYSVKSEESSMKLEELTDFLKTHKFKTIDQVVSKYEEVVKELEVAKAGLENSHTWETKYNELVVSHEEANAAKKELLKETNEVKIELNMLKRQHKLEIESKNATIKELKSQMSASKQSFAQEISRLEDKIETLRLENESNETVSENVNEDGKVDFDEFSKLSEAHRILQKQYLSSQENWKAIESNLSLKVDNLSSSVESLKKSKHKLTQDLAKVNNSMHLQLKEMEKLEQDKIKLQEERNQLQLTVEMKENEIVEITEKFEKFKGIYNQERAALNSKIQSLNDKIKEEKRPERLNLIRDNSVSSGFSWDNEIKLGESSTTPAINRDFSTFLDRNISSSSFTEIGDDIDDREQYSFTGQLAPPVGGGVPASSHSNNIQLVNKMSSNIRRLEIELNTLKDEYSKISTEKEKVEQELLESLKLTDEIKLLHSELDSLKSVIKDKEIQEQRMLELIGEKSEQVEELKADVVDLKELCKLQVQQLVEQSSRV
;
A
#
# COMPACT_ATOMS: atom_id res chain seq x y z
N MET A 1 16.61 -21.22 -33.36
CA MET A 1 17.60 -20.77 -34.37
C MET A 1 18.56 -19.88 -33.63
N ALA A 2 19.86 -20.15 -33.75
CA ALA A 2 20.74 -20.26 -32.58
C ALA A 2 20.25 -21.41 -31.66
N GLU A 3 21.06 -22.45 -31.63
CA GLU A 3 21.07 -23.53 -30.63
C GLU A 3 22.34 -23.33 -29.79
N ASP A 4 22.46 -24.04 -28.67
CA ASP A 4 23.68 -24.06 -27.85
C ASP A 4 24.87 -24.74 -28.56
N MET A 5 26.01 -24.82 -27.85
CA MET A 5 27.35 -25.26 -28.29
C MET A 5 28.18 -24.15 -28.98
N ASP A 6 29.51 -24.09 -28.80
CA ASP A 6 30.43 -25.08 -28.23
C ASP A 6 31.44 -24.48 -27.22
N SER A 7 32.16 -25.33 -26.49
CA SER A 7 33.01 -24.98 -25.34
C SER A 7 34.41 -24.54 -25.75
N ALA A 8 34.83 -23.36 -25.30
CA ALA A 8 36.22 -22.88 -25.43
C ALA A 8 37.05 -23.22 -24.18
N ASP A 9 37.69 -24.38 -24.20
CA ASP A 9 38.55 -24.88 -23.11
C ASP A 9 39.70 -23.90 -22.83
N THR A 10 39.75 -23.37 -21.60
CA THR A 10 40.67 -22.30 -21.21
C THR A 10 41.77 -22.86 -20.31
N GLN A 11 42.99 -22.92 -20.84
CA GLN A 11 44.14 -23.50 -20.13
C GLN A 11 44.44 -22.76 -18.81
N VAL A 12 44.65 -23.55 -17.76
CA VAL A 12 45.07 -23.11 -16.43
C VAL A 12 46.46 -23.69 -16.14
N GLY A 13 47.39 -22.85 -15.69
CA GLY A 13 48.79 -23.20 -15.42
C GLY A 13 49.74 -22.13 -15.97
N ASP A 14 50.70 -21.57 -15.24
CA ASP A 14 51.04 -21.80 -13.82
C ASP A 14 51.42 -20.49 -13.11
N VAL A 15 51.29 -20.48 -11.79
CA VAL A 15 51.65 -19.35 -10.92
C VAL A 15 53.05 -19.58 -10.37
N ASP A 16 54.06 -18.91 -10.93
CA ASP A 16 55.40 -18.85 -10.33
C ASP A 16 55.62 -17.55 -9.53
N SER A 17 56.36 -17.65 -8.44
CA SER A 17 56.36 -16.70 -7.33
C SER A 17 57.75 -16.08 -7.10
N SER A 18 57.88 -14.77 -7.31
CA SER A 18 59.11 -14.02 -6.99
C SER A 18 58.85 -12.69 -6.30
N SER A 19 58.04 -12.71 -5.24
CA SER A 19 57.94 -11.59 -4.30
C SER A 19 59.25 -11.42 -3.52
N ASN A 20 60.04 -10.38 -3.83
CA ASN A 20 61.10 -9.92 -2.92
C ASN A 20 61.17 -8.39 -2.89
N ALA A 21 60.38 -7.79 -2.01
CA ALA A 21 60.42 -6.36 -1.75
C ALA A 21 61.62 -6.01 -0.85
N SER A 22 62.32 -4.93 -1.16
CA SER A 22 63.37 -4.37 -0.29
C SER A 22 63.37 -2.86 -0.45
N LEU A 23 62.70 -2.16 0.48
CA LEU A 23 62.70 -0.71 0.55
C LEU A 23 63.93 -0.22 1.35
N PRO A 24 64.70 0.74 0.82
CA PRO A 24 65.52 1.64 1.63
C PRO A 24 64.68 2.84 2.10
N GLU A 25 64.87 3.29 3.34
CA GLU A 25 64.18 4.47 3.88
C GLU A 25 64.71 5.80 3.30
N PRO A 26 63.88 6.87 3.27
CA PRO A 26 64.26 8.15 2.69
C PRO A 26 65.13 9.01 3.62
N SER A 27 66.30 9.44 3.13
CA SER A 27 67.12 10.45 3.80
C SER A 27 66.48 11.84 3.72
N LYS A 28 66.19 12.43 4.87
CA LYS A 28 65.77 13.83 4.97
C LYS A 28 66.96 14.74 4.67
N GLU A 29 66.83 15.64 3.71
CA GLU A 29 67.73 16.79 3.59
C GLU A 29 66.89 18.05 3.37
N SER A 30 67.07 19.05 4.25
CA SER A 30 66.25 20.26 4.30
C SER A 30 67.17 21.48 4.33
N SER A 31 67.35 22.10 3.16
CA SER A 31 68.29 23.21 2.98
C SER A 31 67.72 24.31 2.09
N ARG A 32 66.79 25.06 2.67
CA ARG A 32 66.79 26.54 2.63
C ARG A 32 66.93 27.20 1.26
N GLU A 33 65.81 27.27 0.57
CA GLU A 33 65.29 28.47 -0.10
C GLU A 33 66.15 29.75 0.00
N THR A 34 66.74 30.17 -1.12
CA THR A 34 67.34 31.51 -1.30
C THR A 34 66.98 32.07 -2.67
N THR A 35 66.00 32.96 -2.70
CA THR A 35 65.74 33.93 -3.78
C THR A 35 66.00 35.35 -3.24
N PRO A 36 66.10 36.40 -4.08
CA PRO A 36 66.28 36.43 -5.54
C PRO A 36 67.58 37.17 -5.97
N GLU A 37 68.00 37.02 -7.22
CA GLU A 37 68.79 38.05 -7.91
C GLU A 37 68.33 38.17 -9.37
N SER A 38 68.28 39.40 -9.89
CA SER A 38 67.59 39.75 -11.15
C SER A 38 68.50 40.50 -12.12
N VAL A 39 68.81 39.89 -13.26
CA VAL A 39 69.55 40.49 -14.39
C VAL A 39 68.76 40.18 -15.68
N PRO A 40 68.58 41.14 -16.61
CA PRO A 40 67.38 41.15 -17.44
C PRO A 40 67.45 40.37 -18.77
N THR A 41 66.26 40.23 -19.36
CA THR A 41 65.98 39.77 -20.72
C THR A 41 66.95 40.32 -21.78
N ASN A 42 67.62 39.43 -22.50
CA ASN A 42 68.28 39.74 -23.77
C ASN A 42 67.44 39.14 -24.91
N ASP A 43 66.76 40.00 -25.68
CA ASP A 43 65.88 39.59 -26.77
C ASP A 43 66.70 39.38 -28.06
N GLN A 44 66.98 38.12 -28.39
CA GLN A 44 67.59 37.75 -29.68
C GLN A 44 66.74 36.73 -30.43
N SER A 45 65.88 37.26 -31.28
CA SER A 45 65.25 36.52 -32.36
C SER A 45 66.28 36.08 -33.41
N ASP A 46 66.55 34.79 -33.52
CA ASP A 46 67.03 34.23 -34.79
C ASP A 46 66.56 32.79 -35.03
N ARG A 47 65.30 32.64 -35.47
CA ARG A 47 64.78 31.34 -35.94
C ARG A 47 65.37 31.05 -37.32
N PRO A 48 66.19 29.98 -37.50
CA PRO A 48 66.84 29.69 -38.77
C PRO A 48 65.81 29.29 -39.83
N LYS A 49 65.49 30.22 -40.75
CA LYS A 49 64.59 29.93 -41.89
C LYS A 49 65.19 28.82 -42.77
N PRO A 50 64.40 27.82 -43.19
CA PRO A 50 64.93 26.61 -43.81
C PRO A 50 65.59 26.91 -45.16
N LYS A 51 66.82 26.40 -45.33
CA LYS A 51 67.59 26.53 -46.57
C LYS A 51 66.83 25.85 -47.72
N LYS A 52 66.36 26.64 -48.69
CA LYS A 52 65.67 26.14 -49.90
C LYS A 52 66.54 25.09 -50.60
N ARG A 53 66.13 23.83 -50.56
CA ARG A 53 66.83 22.73 -51.22
C ARG A 53 66.60 22.85 -52.72
N LEU A 54 67.63 23.28 -53.45
CA LEU A 54 67.66 23.40 -54.91
C LEU A 54 67.09 22.12 -55.55
N THR A 55 66.11 22.28 -56.44
CA THR A 55 65.29 21.17 -56.95
C THR A 55 66.11 20.23 -57.84
N LEU A 56 65.66 18.98 -57.98
CA LEU A 56 66.32 17.99 -58.83
C LEU A 56 66.37 18.44 -60.30
N GLN A 57 65.32 19.15 -60.74
CA GLN A 57 65.22 19.83 -62.04
C GLN A 57 66.37 20.84 -62.27
N GLU A 58 66.65 21.70 -61.29
CA GLU A 58 67.72 22.71 -61.38
C GLU A 58 69.12 22.09 -61.37
N ARG A 59 69.32 20.99 -60.63
CA ARG A 59 70.61 20.26 -60.62
C ARG A 59 70.92 19.66 -61.99
N LEU A 60 69.93 19.03 -62.64
CA LEU A 60 70.06 18.54 -64.01
C LEU A 60 70.32 19.67 -65.01
N ALA A 61 69.63 20.81 -64.86
CA ALA A 61 69.81 21.98 -65.71
C ALA A 61 71.21 22.61 -65.62
N GLN A 62 71.88 22.51 -64.45
CA GLN A 62 73.28 22.94 -64.30
C GLN A 62 74.26 21.96 -64.95
N ALA A 63 74.07 20.65 -64.77
CA ALA A 63 74.91 19.62 -65.38
C ALA A 63 74.93 19.70 -66.92
N ALA A 64 73.77 19.99 -67.53
CA ALA A 64 73.62 20.08 -68.99
C ALA A 64 74.30 21.29 -69.66
N LYS A 65 74.92 22.23 -68.90
CA LYS A 65 75.39 23.52 -69.44
C LYS A 65 76.91 23.64 -69.65
N GLY A 66 77.67 22.55 -69.46
CA GLY A 66 79.11 22.48 -69.72
C GLY A 66 79.47 22.36 -71.21
N LYS A 67 80.18 23.36 -71.76
CA LYS A 67 80.70 23.40 -73.15
C LYS A 67 81.89 22.41 -73.30
N LYS A 68 82.03 21.62 -74.37
CA LYS A 68 82.35 21.93 -75.80
C LYS A 68 83.75 22.55 -76.05
N LYS A 69 84.69 21.71 -76.53
CA LYS A 69 85.84 22.02 -77.43
C LYS A 69 86.94 22.99 -76.89
N PRO A 70 88.09 23.21 -77.58
CA PRO A 70 89.09 22.20 -77.98
C PRO A 70 90.57 22.70 -77.86
N SER A 71 91.52 21.92 -78.41
CA SER A 71 92.75 22.37 -79.12
C SER A 71 93.99 22.91 -78.36
N SER A 72 95.15 22.77 -79.03
CA SER A 72 96.48 23.35 -78.72
C SER A 72 97.16 22.83 -77.44
N THR A 73 98.48 22.86 -77.24
CA THR A 73 99.68 23.19 -78.06
C THR A 73 100.65 21.97 -78.01
N THR A 74 101.56 21.63 -78.93
CA THR A 74 102.61 22.39 -79.65
C THR A 74 103.66 23.04 -78.72
N PRO A 75 104.90 23.32 -79.20
CA PRO A 75 105.88 22.31 -79.61
C PRO A 75 107.25 22.59 -78.93
N THR A 76 108.29 22.94 -79.71
CA THR A 76 109.46 23.75 -79.30
C THR A 76 110.48 23.06 -78.36
N SER A 77 111.50 22.38 -78.91
CA SER A 77 112.78 22.93 -79.43
C SER A 77 113.89 22.88 -78.36
N LEU A 78 114.99 23.61 -78.63
CA LEU A 78 116.25 23.71 -77.88
C LEU A 78 117.14 22.47 -78.06
N SER A 79 118.38 22.57 -78.57
CA SER A 79 119.51 23.40 -78.10
C SER A 79 120.04 22.91 -76.74
N ARG A 80 121.35 22.97 -76.46
CA ARG A 80 122.34 23.95 -76.94
C ARG A 80 123.77 23.37 -76.81
N THR A 81 124.55 23.44 -77.89
CA THR A 81 125.97 23.89 -77.93
C THR A 81 127.04 23.20 -77.04
N THR A 82 128.24 23.78 -77.09
CA THR A 82 129.42 23.62 -76.22
C THR A 82 130.18 22.28 -76.29
N SER A 83 131.51 22.24 -76.42
CA SER A 83 132.54 23.10 -77.07
C SER A 83 133.93 22.57 -76.68
N ASN A 84 134.98 23.02 -77.37
CA ASN A 84 136.41 22.76 -77.08
C ASN A 84 136.80 21.29 -77.34
N GLU A 85 137.69 21.05 -78.31
CA GLU A 85 139.15 21.14 -78.19
C GLU A 85 139.71 20.01 -77.27
N ASP A 86 140.58 19.11 -77.72
CA ASP A 86 141.37 19.16 -78.96
C ASP A 86 141.64 17.76 -79.60
N GLN A 87 141.79 17.75 -80.93
CA GLN A 87 142.59 16.85 -81.81
C GLN A 87 142.88 15.37 -81.38
N LYS A 88 142.82 14.31 -82.21
CA LYS A 88 142.84 14.11 -83.69
C LYS A 88 142.75 12.57 -83.98
N PRO A 89 142.62 12.04 -85.23
CA PRO A 89 141.54 12.28 -86.20
C PRO A 89 141.09 10.99 -86.95
N ASP A 90 139.85 10.52 -86.75
CA ASP A 90 139.17 9.56 -87.68
C ASP A 90 137.65 9.86 -87.77
N LEU A 91 137.31 11.15 -87.67
CA LEU A 91 135.94 11.60 -87.40
C LEU A 91 135.09 11.82 -88.66
N ASP A 92 135.71 12.07 -89.83
CA ASP A 92 134.97 12.34 -91.08
C ASP A 92 134.22 11.11 -91.60
N LEU A 93 134.79 9.91 -91.41
CA LEU A 93 134.12 8.63 -91.71
C LEU A 93 132.88 8.42 -90.82
N GLN A 94 132.90 8.97 -89.60
CA GLN A 94 131.75 9.00 -88.71
C GLN A 94 130.60 9.84 -89.32
N MET A 95 130.92 11.02 -89.88
CA MET A 95 129.94 12.02 -90.29
C MET A 95 129.02 11.58 -91.43
N GLU A 96 129.55 11.01 -92.52
CA GLU A 96 128.70 10.60 -93.65
C GLU A 96 127.89 9.32 -93.33
N ILE A 97 128.44 8.44 -92.50
CA ILE A 97 127.70 7.27 -91.97
C ILE A 97 126.58 7.72 -91.02
N GLU A 98 126.79 8.78 -90.22
CA GLU A 98 125.71 9.40 -89.44
C GLU A 98 124.64 10.05 -90.31
N ARG A 99 125.01 10.68 -91.44
CA ARG A 99 124.03 11.22 -92.40
C ARG A 99 123.13 10.11 -92.99
N LEU A 100 123.69 8.96 -93.36
CA LEU A 100 122.91 7.81 -93.85
C LEU A 100 122.07 7.13 -92.75
N LYS A 101 122.52 7.14 -91.49
CA LYS A 101 121.68 6.78 -90.32
C LYS A 101 120.52 7.76 -90.17
N LEU A 102 120.74 9.07 -90.36
CA LEU A 102 119.74 10.12 -90.18
C LEU A 102 118.53 9.91 -91.10
N GLU A 103 118.76 9.68 -92.39
CA GLU A 103 117.68 9.52 -93.39
C GLU A 103 116.90 8.23 -93.22
N ASN A 104 117.57 7.10 -92.97
CA ASN A 104 116.88 5.83 -92.66
C ASN A 104 116.10 5.90 -91.34
N SER A 105 116.53 6.72 -90.38
CA SER A 105 115.74 7.03 -89.18
C SER A 105 114.46 7.81 -89.48
N ALA A 106 114.38 8.54 -90.60
CA ALA A 106 113.22 9.35 -90.96
C ALA A 106 112.08 8.53 -91.57
N LEU A 107 112.40 7.50 -92.36
CA LEU A 107 111.39 6.59 -92.93
C LEU A 107 110.81 5.65 -91.86
N THR A 108 111.63 5.13 -90.96
CA THR A 108 111.16 4.34 -89.79
C THR A 108 110.22 5.16 -88.90
N LYS A 109 110.51 6.46 -88.66
CA LYS A 109 109.59 7.38 -87.95
C LYS A 109 108.23 7.52 -88.66
N LYS A 110 108.18 7.62 -89.99
CA LYS A 110 106.92 7.76 -90.75
C LYS A 110 106.07 6.48 -90.77
N LEU A 111 106.68 5.31 -90.97
CA LEU A 111 105.95 4.03 -90.98
C LEU A 111 105.38 3.71 -89.59
N ASN A 112 106.15 3.97 -88.53
CA ASN A 112 105.69 3.85 -87.15
C ASN A 112 104.58 4.86 -86.82
N HIS A 113 104.59 6.07 -87.40
CA HIS A 113 103.50 7.03 -87.22
C HIS A 113 102.15 6.53 -87.77
N LYS A 114 102.12 5.89 -88.94
CA LYS A 114 100.84 5.40 -89.51
C LYS A 114 100.30 4.21 -88.72
N SER A 115 101.17 3.27 -88.33
CA SER A 115 100.76 2.12 -87.52
C SER A 115 100.39 2.49 -86.08
N ASN A 116 100.91 3.59 -85.54
CA ASN A 116 100.43 4.17 -84.29
C ASN A 116 99.09 4.89 -84.46
N PHE A 117 98.89 5.69 -85.52
CA PHE A 117 97.63 6.42 -85.71
C PHE A 117 96.41 5.50 -85.89
N ASP A 118 96.54 4.40 -86.62
CA ASP A 118 95.43 3.44 -86.77
C ASP A 118 95.12 2.69 -85.47
N LYS A 119 96.15 2.44 -84.62
CA LYS A 119 95.94 1.97 -83.24
C LYS A 119 95.23 3.02 -82.40
N GLU A 120 95.72 4.26 -82.37
CA GLU A 120 95.09 5.38 -81.64
C GLU A 120 93.61 5.56 -82.03
N ARG A 121 93.28 5.44 -83.32
CA ARG A 121 91.89 5.50 -83.79
C ARG A 121 91.05 4.34 -83.28
N ASN A 122 91.55 3.11 -83.34
CA ASN A 122 90.82 1.93 -82.86
C ASN A 122 90.68 1.94 -81.34
N ASP A 123 91.72 2.36 -80.62
CA ASP A 123 91.71 2.64 -79.18
C ASP A 123 90.67 3.70 -78.84
N LEU A 124 90.54 4.77 -79.63
CA LEU A 124 89.53 5.82 -79.43
C LEU A 124 88.10 5.32 -79.68
N ILE A 125 87.90 4.43 -80.66
CA ILE A 125 86.60 3.78 -80.89
C ILE A 125 86.27 2.81 -79.75
N ALA A 126 87.23 2.01 -79.27
CA ALA A 126 87.05 1.17 -78.09
C ALA A 126 86.78 1.99 -76.82
N LYS A 127 87.45 3.14 -76.64
CA LYS A 127 87.22 4.13 -75.57
C LYS A 127 85.92 4.93 -75.73
N LEU A 128 85.25 4.84 -76.88
CA LEU A 128 83.89 5.35 -77.08
C LEU A 128 82.86 4.27 -76.78
N ALA A 129 83.00 3.07 -77.37
CA ALA A 129 82.11 1.94 -77.10
C ALA A 129 82.02 1.60 -75.60
N SER A 130 83.15 1.53 -74.89
CA SER A 130 83.18 1.33 -73.42
C SER A 130 82.64 2.52 -72.62
N LYS A 131 82.63 3.74 -73.19
CA LYS A 131 81.96 4.90 -72.58
C LYS A 131 80.45 4.87 -72.80
N ASP A 132 80.00 4.50 -73.99
CA ASP A 132 78.57 4.38 -74.29
C ASP A 132 77.96 3.18 -73.52
N GLU A 133 78.73 2.10 -73.34
CA GLU A 133 78.40 0.98 -72.45
C GLU A 133 78.29 1.43 -70.98
N THR A 134 79.26 2.18 -70.45
CA THR A 134 79.15 2.75 -69.09
C THR A 134 78.03 3.79 -68.97
N ILE A 135 77.68 4.53 -70.04
CA ILE A 135 76.53 5.45 -70.04
C ILE A 135 75.20 4.68 -69.98
N GLU A 136 75.04 3.60 -70.76
CA GLU A 136 73.81 2.79 -70.72
C GLU A 136 73.71 1.97 -69.41
N GLN A 137 74.85 1.52 -68.85
CA GLN A 137 74.91 0.95 -67.51
C GLN A 137 74.48 2.00 -66.46
N LEU A 138 75.06 3.19 -66.46
CA LEU A 138 74.67 4.29 -65.56
C LEU A 138 73.21 4.72 -65.76
N ARG A 139 72.66 4.63 -66.97
CA ARG A 139 71.24 4.91 -67.24
C ARG A 139 70.34 3.87 -66.61
N LYS A 140 70.66 2.58 -66.75
CA LYS A 140 69.93 1.47 -66.11
C LYS A 140 70.08 1.47 -64.59
N GLU A 141 71.27 1.76 -64.08
CA GLU A 141 71.52 1.94 -62.65
C GLU A 141 70.75 3.15 -62.10
N GLY A 142 70.70 4.26 -62.84
CA GLY A 142 69.89 5.43 -62.49
C GLY A 142 68.38 5.18 -62.49
N GLU A 143 67.87 4.42 -63.46
CA GLU A 143 66.46 4.00 -63.51
C GLU A 143 66.12 3.02 -62.39
N ALA A 144 66.98 2.02 -62.14
CA ALA A 144 66.83 1.09 -61.02
C ALA A 144 66.96 1.79 -59.66
N LEU A 145 67.84 2.79 -59.53
CA LEU A 145 67.98 3.62 -58.34
C LEU A 145 66.75 4.51 -58.13
N SER A 146 66.18 5.09 -59.20
CA SER A 146 64.93 5.86 -59.17
C SER A 146 63.75 4.99 -58.72
N LEU A 147 63.60 3.78 -59.27
CA LEU A 147 62.59 2.81 -58.84
C LEU A 147 62.80 2.34 -57.39
N LYS A 148 64.06 2.20 -56.95
CA LYS A 148 64.42 1.88 -55.56
C LYS A 148 64.11 3.05 -54.61
N GLU A 149 64.42 4.28 -55.00
CA GLU A 149 64.12 5.51 -54.24
C GLU A 149 62.61 5.74 -54.15
N LEU A 150 61.85 5.50 -55.22
CA LEU A 150 60.38 5.58 -55.21
C LEU A 150 59.79 4.54 -54.25
N LYS A 151 60.17 3.25 -54.37
CA LYS A 151 59.73 2.19 -53.44
C LYS A 151 60.13 2.46 -51.99
N LEU A 152 61.31 3.06 -51.76
CA LEU A 152 61.80 3.41 -50.44
C LEU A 152 61.04 4.62 -49.87
N ASN A 153 60.69 5.61 -50.69
CA ASN A 153 59.83 6.73 -50.30
C ASN A 153 58.38 6.29 -50.03
N GLU A 154 57.83 5.35 -50.80
CA GLU A 154 56.53 4.71 -50.51
C GLU A 154 56.57 3.93 -49.20
N SER A 155 57.65 3.18 -48.95
CA SER A 155 57.87 2.46 -47.69
C SER A 155 57.99 3.42 -46.52
N ILE A 156 58.72 4.54 -46.66
CA ILE A 156 58.78 5.61 -45.65
C ILE A 156 57.39 6.25 -45.46
N LYS A 157 56.59 6.45 -46.51
CA LYS A 157 55.23 6.99 -46.36
C LYS A 157 54.33 6.02 -45.60
N LYS A 158 54.39 4.72 -45.90
CA LYS A 158 53.65 3.68 -45.18
C LYS A 158 54.09 3.56 -43.72
N LEU A 159 55.40 3.58 -43.46
CA LEU A 159 55.96 3.60 -42.10
C LEU A 159 55.57 4.86 -41.33
N LYS A 160 55.49 6.02 -41.98
CA LYS A 160 55.04 7.27 -41.34
C LYS A 160 53.55 7.25 -41.01
N LEU A 161 52.71 6.69 -41.88
CA LEU A 161 51.29 6.50 -41.57
C LEU A 161 51.14 5.50 -40.43
N ALA A 162 51.76 4.32 -40.51
CA ALA A 162 51.74 3.34 -39.42
C ALA A 162 52.29 3.89 -38.09
N ASN A 163 53.34 4.73 -38.10
CA ASN A 163 53.80 5.43 -36.91
C ASN A 163 52.77 6.44 -36.39
N GLN A 164 52.13 7.22 -37.27
CA GLN A 164 51.06 8.14 -36.86
C GLN A 164 49.88 7.38 -36.26
N ASP A 165 49.44 6.30 -36.91
CA ASP A 165 48.37 5.42 -36.43
C ASP A 165 48.74 4.81 -35.05
N LEU A 166 50.00 4.42 -34.84
CA LEU A 166 50.50 3.93 -33.56
C LEU A 166 50.62 5.03 -32.49
N GLU A 167 51.07 6.24 -32.86
CA GLU A 167 51.12 7.41 -31.96
C GLU A 167 49.71 7.85 -31.52
N GLU A 168 48.73 7.77 -32.42
CA GLU A 168 47.31 8.01 -32.15
C GLU A 168 46.72 6.92 -31.22
N ASN A 169 46.92 5.64 -31.53
CA ASN A 169 46.51 4.54 -30.65
C ASN A 169 47.15 4.63 -29.26
N ILE A 170 48.46 4.90 -29.16
CA ILE A 170 49.15 5.05 -27.86
C ILE A 170 48.56 6.22 -27.06
N ARG A 171 48.20 7.32 -27.73
CA ARG A 171 47.54 8.46 -27.10
C ARG A 171 46.15 8.09 -26.57
N ASP A 172 45.35 7.38 -27.36
CA ASP A 172 44.00 6.97 -26.96
C ASP A 172 44.03 5.94 -25.82
N TYR A 173 44.97 4.97 -25.84
CA TYR A 173 45.20 4.08 -24.69
C TYR A 173 45.67 4.85 -23.44
N SER A 174 46.50 5.89 -23.60
CA SER A 174 46.91 6.74 -22.47
C SER A 174 45.72 7.50 -21.88
N VAL A 175 44.89 8.13 -22.72
CA VAL A 175 43.67 8.84 -22.28
C VAL A 175 42.67 7.87 -21.65
N LYS A 176 42.53 6.65 -22.19
CA LYS A 176 41.63 5.64 -21.62
C LYS A 176 42.12 5.11 -20.27
N SER A 177 43.43 4.97 -20.09
CA SER A 177 44.06 4.65 -18.81
C SER A 177 43.82 5.78 -17.79
N GLU A 178 44.02 7.04 -18.20
CA GLU A 178 43.82 8.24 -17.38
C GLU A 178 42.35 8.40 -16.96
N GLU A 179 41.38 8.26 -17.89
CA GLU A 179 39.94 8.18 -17.59
C GLU A 179 39.61 7.11 -16.54
N SER A 180 40.23 5.94 -16.65
CA SER A 180 39.94 4.78 -15.80
C SER A 180 40.56 4.96 -14.41
N SER A 181 41.75 5.58 -14.34
CA SER A 181 42.39 6.01 -13.10
C SER A 181 41.56 7.08 -12.40
N MET A 182 41.07 8.09 -13.14
CA MET A 182 40.22 9.15 -12.58
C MET A 182 38.92 8.59 -11.99
N LYS A 183 38.24 7.67 -12.69
CA LYS A 183 37.03 7.00 -12.18
C LYS A 183 37.31 6.11 -10.96
N LEU A 184 38.49 5.49 -10.90
CA LEU A 184 38.92 4.73 -9.73
C LEU A 184 39.24 5.64 -8.54
N GLU A 185 39.79 6.84 -8.78
CA GLU A 185 40.04 7.87 -7.77
C GLU A 185 38.73 8.49 -7.27
N GLU A 186 37.80 8.86 -8.16
CA GLU A 186 36.43 9.31 -7.81
C GLU A 186 35.69 8.29 -6.95
N LEU A 187 35.73 7.00 -7.32
CA LEU A 187 35.14 5.91 -6.54
C LEU A 187 35.85 5.72 -5.20
N THR A 188 37.18 5.84 -5.18
CA THR A 188 37.97 5.73 -3.95
C THR A 188 37.67 6.89 -2.99
N ASP A 189 37.46 8.10 -3.49
CA ASP A 189 37.12 9.28 -2.69
C ASP A 189 35.65 9.27 -2.25
N PHE A 190 34.73 8.73 -3.05
CA PHE A 190 33.37 8.41 -2.62
C PHE A 190 33.39 7.41 -1.45
N LEU A 191 34.16 6.33 -1.56
CA LEU A 191 34.34 5.36 -0.47
C LEU A 191 34.96 6.00 0.78
N LYS A 192 36.02 6.82 0.66
CA LYS A 192 36.63 7.55 1.79
C LYS A 192 35.64 8.51 2.47
N THR A 193 34.94 9.35 1.69
CA THR A 193 34.06 10.41 2.22
C THR A 193 32.84 9.82 2.95
N HIS A 194 32.22 8.79 2.38
CA HIS A 194 31.14 8.04 3.04
C HIS A 194 31.63 6.97 4.04
N LYS A 195 32.95 6.81 4.22
CA LYS A 195 33.63 5.87 5.13
C LYS A 195 33.38 4.38 4.85
N PHE A 196 33.01 4.05 3.62
CA PHE A 196 32.86 2.67 3.16
C PHE A 196 34.22 2.04 2.83
N LYS A 197 34.38 0.75 3.11
CA LYS A 197 35.62 -0.02 2.86
C LYS A 197 35.57 -0.85 1.59
N THR A 198 34.37 -1.22 1.14
CA THR A 198 34.14 -1.95 -0.13
C THR A 198 32.87 -1.42 -0.81
N ILE A 199 32.75 -1.69 -2.11
CA ILE A 199 31.56 -1.31 -2.90
C ILE A 199 30.31 -2.02 -2.36
N ASP A 200 30.45 -3.25 -1.86
CA ASP A 200 29.33 -4.03 -1.29
C ASP A 200 28.69 -3.36 -0.07
N GLN A 201 29.45 -2.55 0.68
CA GLN A 201 28.91 -1.74 1.77
C GLN A 201 28.05 -0.58 1.26
N VAL A 202 28.38 -0.01 0.10
CA VAL A 202 27.54 0.98 -0.60
C VAL A 202 26.25 0.31 -1.07
N VAL A 203 26.35 -0.84 -1.74
CA VAL A 203 25.20 -1.58 -2.27
C VAL A 203 24.28 -2.04 -1.14
N SER A 204 24.83 -2.64 -0.09
CA SER A 204 24.06 -3.06 1.09
C SER A 204 23.35 -1.90 1.78
N LYS A 205 23.99 -0.72 1.88
CA LYS A 205 23.33 0.48 2.44
C LYS A 205 22.30 1.10 1.51
N TYR A 206 22.50 1.02 0.19
CA TYR A 206 21.49 1.43 -0.78
C TYR A 206 20.27 0.50 -0.72
N GLU A 207 20.46 -0.82 -0.65
CA GLU A 207 19.36 -1.77 -0.43
C GLU A 207 18.62 -1.56 0.89
N GLU A 208 19.35 -1.24 1.97
CA GLU A 208 18.78 -0.92 3.28
C GLU A 208 17.89 0.33 3.19
N VAL A 209 18.38 1.42 2.59
CA VAL A 209 17.60 2.65 2.35
C VAL A 209 16.43 2.43 1.40
N VAL A 210 16.55 1.57 0.39
CA VAL A 210 15.41 1.20 -0.49
C VAL A 210 14.35 0.45 0.31
N LYS A 211 14.72 -0.52 1.16
CA LYS A 211 13.80 -1.26 2.03
C LYS A 211 13.15 -0.34 3.07
N GLU A 212 13.89 0.58 3.67
CA GLU A 212 13.35 1.63 4.55
C GLU A 212 12.33 2.52 3.82
N LEU A 213 12.61 2.90 2.56
CA LEU A 213 11.73 3.72 1.73
C LEU A 213 10.47 2.97 1.27
N GLU A 214 10.56 1.67 1.02
CA GLU A 214 9.40 0.79 0.75
C GLU A 214 8.52 0.62 2.00
N VAL A 215 9.13 0.36 3.17
CA VAL A 215 8.41 0.30 4.45
C VAL A 215 7.75 1.64 4.80
N ALA A 216 8.43 2.76 4.56
CA ALA A 216 7.87 4.10 4.77
C ALA A 216 6.68 4.39 3.84
N LYS A 217 6.74 3.96 2.57
CA LYS A 217 5.60 4.05 1.63
C LYS A 217 4.41 3.20 2.08
N ALA A 218 4.65 1.94 2.44
CA ALA A 218 3.59 1.06 2.95
C ALA A 218 2.96 1.60 4.24
N GLY A 219 3.76 2.19 5.13
CA GLY A 219 3.27 2.89 6.32
C GLY A 219 2.38 4.09 6.00
N LEU A 220 2.78 4.92 5.02
CA LEU A 220 2.00 6.07 4.56
C LEU A 220 0.69 5.65 3.89
N GLU A 221 0.71 4.62 3.04
CA GLU A 221 -0.47 4.07 2.38
C GLU A 221 -1.45 3.48 3.40
N ASN A 222 -0.96 2.68 4.36
CA ASN A 222 -1.75 2.20 5.49
C ASN A 222 -2.38 3.36 6.29
N SER A 223 -1.63 4.42 6.58
CA SER A 223 -2.14 5.62 7.25
C SER A 223 -3.28 6.28 6.49
N HIS A 224 -3.20 6.35 5.15
CA HIS A 224 -4.27 6.91 4.33
C HIS A 224 -5.52 6.02 4.28
N THR A 225 -5.37 4.68 4.35
CA THR A 225 -6.55 3.79 4.52
C THR A 225 -7.24 4.00 5.87
N TRP A 226 -6.49 4.28 6.94
CA TRP A 226 -7.08 4.58 8.26
C TRP A 226 -7.72 5.97 8.31
N GLU A 227 -7.12 6.97 7.67
CA GLU A 227 -7.72 8.30 7.47
C GLU A 227 -9.05 8.19 6.70
N THR A 228 -9.09 7.39 5.63
CA THR A 228 -10.31 7.16 4.83
C THR A 228 -11.42 6.52 5.67
N LYS A 229 -11.10 5.43 6.40
CA LYS A 229 -12.04 4.76 7.32
C LYS A 229 -12.52 5.66 8.46
N TYR A 230 -11.65 6.53 8.98
CA TYR A 230 -12.02 7.50 10.02
C TYR A 230 -13.02 8.54 9.48
N ASN A 231 -12.76 9.08 8.29
CA ASN A 231 -13.67 10.02 7.64
C ASN A 231 -15.04 9.38 7.31
N GLU A 232 -15.06 8.12 6.85
CA GLU A 232 -16.28 7.35 6.63
C GLU A 232 -17.08 7.14 7.92
N LEU A 233 -16.41 6.78 9.02
CA LEU A 233 -17.03 6.64 10.35
C LEU A 233 -17.59 7.97 10.89
N VAL A 234 -16.88 9.08 10.66
CA VAL A 234 -17.37 10.43 11.02
C VAL A 234 -18.65 10.76 10.25
N VAL A 235 -18.67 10.56 8.92
CA VAL A 235 -19.87 10.79 8.10
C VAL A 235 -21.04 9.92 8.57
N SER A 236 -20.82 8.62 8.80
CA SER A 236 -21.86 7.71 9.31
C SER A 236 -22.40 8.15 10.67
N HIS A 237 -21.54 8.63 11.57
CA HIS A 237 -21.95 9.19 12.86
C HIS A 237 -22.71 10.52 12.73
N GLU A 238 -22.35 11.38 11.77
CA GLU A 238 -23.11 12.61 11.48
C GLU A 238 -24.50 12.31 10.91
N GLU A 239 -24.61 11.35 9.98
CA GLU A 239 -25.89 10.87 9.43
C GLU A 239 -26.77 10.25 10.51
N ALA A 240 -26.22 9.40 11.38
CA ALA A 240 -26.95 8.84 12.53
C ALA A 240 -27.45 9.93 13.49
N ASN A 241 -26.66 10.99 13.71
CA ASN A 241 -27.09 12.14 14.51
C ASN A 241 -28.10 13.04 13.79
N ALA A 242 -28.10 13.10 12.46
CA ALA A 242 -29.14 13.77 11.67
C ALA A 242 -30.47 13.01 11.75
N ALA A 243 -30.47 11.70 11.48
CA ALA A 243 -31.65 10.84 11.61
C ALA A 243 -32.26 10.90 13.03
N LYS A 244 -31.40 10.86 14.07
CA LYS A 244 -31.81 11.04 15.47
C LYS A 244 -32.46 12.41 15.74
N LYS A 245 -32.02 13.48 15.08
CA LYS A 245 -32.64 14.82 15.19
C LYS A 245 -34.01 14.87 14.51
N GLU A 246 -34.19 14.25 13.35
CA GLU A 246 -35.49 14.18 12.67
C GLU A 246 -36.49 13.32 13.47
N LEU A 247 -36.11 12.12 13.93
CA LEU A 247 -36.96 11.28 14.80
C LEU A 247 -37.35 12.00 16.10
N LEU A 248 -36.48 12.87 16.64
CA LEU A 248 -36.81 13.72 17.78
C LEU A 248 -37.78 14.86 17.44
N LYS A 249 -37.77 15.41 16.21
CA LYS A 249 -38.81 16.36 15.76
C LYS A 249 -40.15 15.65 15.63
N GLU A 250 -40.20 14.54 14.88
CA GLU A 250 -41.41 13.74 14.67
C GLU A 250 -42.03 13.29 16.01
N THR A 251 -41.21 12.79 16.94
CA THR A 251 -41.65 12.40 18.28
C THR A 251 -42.22 13.57 19.08
N ASN A 252 -41.74 14.80 18.86
CA ASN A 252 -42.28 16.00 19.52
C ASN A 252 -43.53 16.52 18.81
N GLU A 253 -43.62 16.42 17.48
CA GLU A 253 -44.81 16.77 16.69
C GLU A 253 -45.98 15.85 17.02
N VAL A 254 -45.80 14.53 16.95
CA VAL A 254 -46.82 13.53 17.36
C VAL A 254 -47.20 13.70 18.84
N LYS A 255 -46.28 14.13 19.71
CA LYS A 255 -46.58 14.47 21.11
C LYS A 255 -47.42 15.74 21.23
N ILE A 256 -47.22 16.75 20.38
CA ILE A 256 -48.06 17.95 20.32
C ILE A 256 -49.46 17.58 19.82
N GLU A 257 -49.57 16.81 18.73
CA GLU A 257 -50.84 16.31 18.20
C GLU A 257 -51.61 15.50 19.24
N LEU A 258 -50.96 14.55 19.92
CA LEU A 258 -51.57 13.74 20.98
C LEU A 258 -52.10 14.60 22.13
N ASN A 259 -51.39 15.66 22.52
CA ASN A 259 -51.85 16.59 23.55
C ASN A 259 -53.00 17.48 23.06
N MET A 260 -52.99 17.91 21.80
CA MET A 260 -54.10 18.64 21.18
C MET A 260 -55.35 17.76 21.09
N LEU A 261 -55.23 16.54 20.61
CA LEU A 261 -56.35 15.59 20.49
C LEU A 261 -56.91 15.20 21.87
N LYS A 262 -56.05 14.98 22.86
CA LYS A 262 -56.46 14.76 24.26
C LYS A 262 -57.18 15.97 24.86
N ARG A 263 -56.75 17.19 24.54
CA ARG A 263 -57.45 18.43 24.93
C ARG A 263 -58.79 18.59 24.21
N GLN A 264 -58.86 18.26 22.92
CA GLN A 264 -60.09 18.27 22.13
C GLN A 264 -61.12 17.28 22.66
N HIS A 265 -60.73 16.02 22.90
CA HIS A 265 -61.63 15.03 23.52
C HIS A 265 -62.07 15.42 24.93
N LYS A 266 -61.19 16.02 25.74
CA LYS A 266 -61.60 16.55 27.05
C LYS A 266 -62.67 17.63 26.92
N LEU A 267 -62.48 18.62 26.04
CA LEU A 267 -63.47 19.68 25.78
C LEU A 267 -64.76 19.13 25.17
N GLU A 268 -64.68 18.11 24.30
CA GLU A 268 -65.87 17.44 23.79
C GLU A 268 -66.63 16.75 24.92
N ILE A 269 -65.95 15.93 25.76
CA ILE A 269 -66.56 15.26 26.92
C ILE A 269 -67.20 16.27 27.87
N GLU A 270 -66.55 17.39 28.15
CA GLU A 270 -67.13 18.49 28.95
C GLU A 270 -68.38 19.09 28.27
N SER A 271 -68.37 19.29 26.95
CA SER A 271 -69.53 19.77 26.20
C SER A 271 -70.71 18.78 26.19
N LYS A 272 -70.47 17.47 26.02
CA LYS A 272 -71.51 16.43 26.08
C LYS A 272 -72.05 16.29 27.49
N ASN A 273 -71.21 16.39 28.52
CA ASN A 273 -71.67 16.38 29.91
C ASN A 273 -72.52 17.61 30.23
N ALA A 274 -72.21 18.78 29.68
CA ALA A 274 -73.05 19.97 29.80
C ALA A 274 -74.41 19.79 29.12
N THR A 275 -74.48 19.27 27.88
CA THR A 275 -75.77 19.01 27.21
C THR A 275 -76.56 17.88 27.85
N ILE A 276 -75.91 16.83 28.38
CA ILE A 276 -76.55 15.78 29.17
C ILE A 276 -77.12 16.35 30.49
N LYS A 277 -76.42 17.28 31.15
CA LYS A 277 -76.92 17.96 32.35
C LYS A 277 -78.14 18.83 32.04
N GLU A 278 -78.09 19.57 30.93
CA GLU A 278 -79.20 20.41 30.47
C GLU A 278 -80.43 19.56 30.09
N LEU A 279 -80.26 18.50 29.29
CA LEU A 279 -81.35 17.58 28.94
C LEU A 279 -81.95 16.87 30.18
N LYS A 280 -81.13 16.55 31.20
CA LYS A 280 -81.64 16.05 32.49
C LYS A 280 -82.43 17.12 33.26
N SER A 281 -81.98 18.38 33.23
CA SER A 281 -82.70 19.52 33.81
C SER A 281 -84.07 19.70 33.14
N GLN A 282 -84.10 19.77 31.81
CA GLN A 282 -85.32 19.88 31.00
C GLN A 282 -86.26 18.69 31.20
N MET A 283 -85.75 17.45 31.23
CA MET A 283 -86.57 16.27 31.51
C MET A 283 -87.15 16.30 32.93
N SER A 284 -86.42 16.82 33.93
CA SER A 284 -86.95 17.00 35.29
C SER A 284 -88.02 18.09 35.34
N ALA A 285 -87.80 19.22 34.67
CA ALA A 285 -88.77 20.31 34.59
C ALA A 285 -90.06 19.87 33.88
N SER A 286 -89.97 19.21 32.72
CA SER A 286 -91.15 18.68 32.02
C SER A 286 -91.90 17.63 32.85
N LYS A 287 -91.20 16.76 33.58
CA LYS A 287 -91.84 15.82 34.53
C LYS A 287 -92.58 16.55 35.66
N GLN A 288 -92.02 17.64 36.19
CA GLN A 288 -92.67 18.46 37.20
C GLN A 288 -93.92 19.16 36.63
N SER A 289 -93.84 19.74 35.43
CA SER A 289 -94.99 20.36 34.75
C SER A 289 -96.09 19.34 34.45
N PHE A 290 -95.74 18.13 33.99
CA PHE A 290 -96.73 17.08 33.76
C PHE A 290 -97.38 16.59 35.07
N ALA A 291 -96.62 16.47 36.17
CA ALA A 291 -97.20 16.13 37.47
C ALA A 291 -98.17 17.21 37.98
N GLN A 292 -97.86 18.49 37.75
CA GLN A 292 -98.75 19.61 38.09
C GLN A 292 -100.02 19.63 37.23
N GLU A 293 -99.93 19.39 35.93
CA GLU A 293 -101.10 19.34 35.05
C GLU A 293 -101.95 18.07 35.29
N ILE A 294 -101.34 16.93 35.66
CA ILE A 294 -102.06 15.74 36.11
C ILE A 294 -102.89 16.06 37.35
N SER A 295 -102.29 16.63 38.41
CA SER A 295 -103.01 17.05 39.61
C SER A 295 -104.16 18.02 39.30
N ARG A 296 -103.94 18.98 38.39
CA ARG A 296 -104.98 19.91 37.94
C ARG A 296 -106.13 19.22 37.20
N LEU A 297 -105.84 18.20 36.40
CA LEU A 297 -106.84 17.43 35.67
C LEU A 297 -107.60 16.48 36.60
N GLU A 298 -106.94 15.91 37.60
CA GLU A 298 -107.55 15.12 38.68
C GLU A 298 -108.53 16.00 39.48
N ASP A 299 -108.11 17.18 39.95
CA ASP A 299 -108.97 18.19 40.59
C ASP A 299 -110.19 18.54 39.70
N LYS A 300 -109.97 18.72 38.39
CA LYS A 300 -111.06 19.04 37.45
C LYS A 300 -112.02 17.86 37.26
N ILE A 301 -111.53 16.64 37.18
CA ILE A 301 -112.37 15.44 37.05
C ILE A 301 -113.24 15.26 38.31
N GLU A 302 -112.70 15.52 39.50
CA GLU A 302 -113.49 15.55 40.75
C GLU A 302 -114.65 16.58 40.65
N THR A 303 -114.39 17.80 40.15
CA THR A 303 -115.47 18.80 39.96
C THR A 303 -116.50 18.40 38.91
N LEU A 304 -116.09 17.81 37.78
CA LEU A 304 -117.02 17.37 36.73
C LEU A 304 -117.84 16.14 37.15
N ARG A 305 -117.29 15.28 38.01
CA ARG A 305 -118.02 14.16 38.60
C ARG A 305 -119.20 14.66 39.44
N LEU A 306 -118.99 15.74 40.21
CA LEU A 306 -120.04 16.42 40.99
C LEU A 306 -121.07 17.17 40.12
N GLU A 307 -120.66 17.70 38.95
CA GLU A 307 -121.58 18.37 38.02
C GLU A 307 -122.46 17.38 37.24
N ASN A 308 -121.88 16.30 36.69
CA ASN A 308 -122.64 15.34 35.88
C ASN A 308 -123.64 14.53 36.72
N GLU A 309 -123.38 14.36 38.02
CA GLU A 309 -124.31 13.79 39.01
C GLU A 309 -125.59 14.66 39.20
N SER A 310 -125.68 15.84 38.57
CA SER A 310 -126.84 16.76 38.67
C SER A 310 -127.67 16.97 37.38
N ASN A 311 -127.21 16.52 36.20
CA ASN A 311 -127.70 17.06 34.91
C ASN A 311 -128.34 16.03 33.94
N GLU A 312 -128.40 14.75 34.31
CA GLU A 312 -128.71 13.61 33.40
C GLU A 312 -130.21 13.42 33.05
N THR A 313 -131.03 14.48 33.01
CA THR A 313 -132.52 14.35 32.91
C THR A 313 -133.20 15.10 31.77
N VAL A 314 -132.48 15.69 30.80
CA VAL A 314 -133.10 16.46 29.69
C VAL A 314 -132.33 16.35 28.36
N SER A 315 -132.95 15.78 27.30
CA SER A 315 -132.94 16.21 25.86
C SER A 315 -132.94 15.05 24.83
N GLU A 316 -133.97 14.97 23.96
CA GLU A 316 -134.04 14.12 22.74
C GLU A 316 -134.92 14.78 21.64
N ASN A 317 -134.85 14.28 20.37
CA ASN A 317 -135.84 14.31 19.23
C ASN A 317 -135.57 15.17 17.94
N VAL A 318 -136.18 14.73 16.79
CA VAL A 318 -136.47 15.41 15.46
C VAL A 318 -135.30 15.47 14.42
N ASN A 319 -135.34 15.16 13.08
CA ASN A 319 -136.30 14.83 11.95
C ASN A 319 -136.57 15.99 10.92
N GLU A 320 -136.82 15.87 9.59
CA GLU A 320 -136.78 14.83 8.49
C GLU A 320 -136.91 15.47 7.04
N ASP A 321 -136.63 14.71 5.96
CA ASP A 321 -136.98 14.88 4.50
C ASP A 321 -136.53 16.13 3.65
N GLY A 322 -136.50 16.15 2.28
CA GLY A 322 -136.55 15.06 1.26
C GLY A 322 -137.27 15.34 -0.11
N LYS A 323 -136.58 15.75 -1.22
CA LYS A 323 -137.05 15.64 -2.66
C LYS A 323 -136.02 16.00 -3.77
N VAL A 324 -136.34 15.71 -5.05
CA VAL A 324 -135.43 15.69 -6.25
C VAL A 324 -136.11 16.26 -7.52
N ASP A 325 -135.38 16.82 -8.51
CA ASP A 325 -135.95 17.42 -9.75
C ASP A 325 -135.02 17.46 -11.01
N PHE A 326 -135.60 17.75 -12.19
CA PHE A 326 -135.13 17.61 -13.59
C PHE A 326 -133.79 18.26 -13.99
N ASP A 327 -133.23 19.17 -13.18
CA ASP A 327 -131.90 19.77 -13.38
C ASP A 327 -130.78 18.75 -13.71
N GLU A 328 -130.92 17.52 -13.21
CA GLU A 328 -129.94 16.44 -13.27
C GLU A 328 -129.37 16.19 -14.68
N PHE A 329 -130.17 16.30 -15.73
CA PHE A 329 -129.69 15.98 -17.08
C PHE A 329 -128.73 17.04 -17.65
N SER A 330 -129.01 18.34 -17.43
CA SER A 330 -128.08 19.41 -17.82
C SER A 330 -126.79 19.34 -17.00
N LYS A 331 -126.92 19.03 -15.70
CA LYS A 331 -125.77 18.76 -14.80
C LYS A 331 -124.92 17.59 -15.33
N LEU A 332 -125.52 16.52 -15.86
CA LEU A 332 -124.82 15.35 -16.41
C LEU A 332 -124.00 15.66 -17.68
N SER A 333 -124.54 16.45 -18.62
CA SER A 333 -123.82 16.81 -19.84
C SER A 333 -122.61 17.72 -19.56
N GLU A 334 -122.78 18.71 -18.69
CA GLU A 334 -121.66 19.54 -18.23
C GLU A 334 -120.64 18.70 -17.43
N ALA A 335 -121.09 17.77 -16.59
CA ALA A 335 -120.21 16.84 -15.88
C ALA A 335 -119.33 16.00 -16.85
N HIS A 336 -119.84 15.55 -18.00
CA HIS A 336 -119.03 14.82 -18.99
C HIS A 336 -117.94 15.73 -19.60
N ARG A 337 -118.23 17.01 -19.87
CA ARG A 337 -117.22 17.96 -20.37
C ARG A 337 -116.16 18.27 -19.30
N ILE A 338 -116.59 18.41 -18.04
CA ILE A 338 -115.70 18.58 -16.89
C ILE A 338 -114.81 17.34 -16.73
N LEU A 339 -115.38 16.14 -16.79
CA LEU A 339 -114.67 14.86 -16.69
C LEU A 339 -113.61 14.68 -17.79
N GLN A 340 -113.92 15.06 -19.04
CA GLN A 340 -112.93 15.02 -20.13
C GLN A 340 -111.76 15.99 -19.89
N LYS A 341 -112.03 17.19 -19.36
CA LYS A 341 -110.98 18.16 -18.98
C LYS A 341 -110.17 17.70 -17.77
N GLN A 342 -110.82 17.07 -16.79
CA GLN A 342 -110.17 16.41 -15.65
C GLN A 342 -109.29 15.25 -16.11
N TYR A 343 -109.73 14.45 -17.08
CA TYR A 343 -108.92 13.35 -17.65
C TYR A 343 -107.65 13.87 -18.32
N LEU A 344 -107.74 14.90 -19.17
CA LEU A 344 -106.56 15.49 -19.84
C LEU A 344 -105.56 16.08 -18.83
N SER A 345 -106.03 16.91 -17.90
CA SER A 345 -105.17 17.47 -16.84
C SER A 345 -104.61 16.39 -15.90
N SER A 346 -105.36 15.31 -15.64
CA SER A 346 -104.84 14.14 -14.92
C SER A 346 -103.76 13.42 -15.73
N GLN A 347 -103.89 13.29 -17.05
CA GLN A 347 -102.88 12.66 -17.90
C GLN A 347 -101.59 13.49 -17.98
N GLU A 348 -101.69 14.82 -17.97
CA GLU A 348 -100.54 15.72 -17.86
C GLU A 348 -99.88 15.61 -16.47
N ASN A 349 -100.67 15.56 -15.40
CA ASN A 349 -100.17 15.33 -14.04
C ASN A 349 -99.47 13.96 -13.92
N TRP A 350 -100.04 12.88 -14.49
CA TRP A 350 -99.41 11.55 -14.51
C TRP A 350 -98.08 11.56 -15.25
N LYS A 351 -97.98 12.24 -16.41
CA LYS A 351 -96.70 12.40 -17.13
C LYS A 351 -95.67 13.22 -16.34
N ALA A 352 -96.10 14.24 -15.61
CA ALA A 352 -95.22 15.03 -14.74
C ALA A 352 -94.70 14.18 -13.56
N ILE A 353 -95.56 13.33 -12.98
CA ILE A 353 -95.19 12.35 -11.94
C ILE A 353 -94.23 11.30 -12.51
N GLU A 354 -94.53 10.72 -13.68
CA GLU A 354 -93.69 9.73 -14.37
C GLU A 354 -92.29 10.28 -14.69
N SER A 355 -92.21 11.51 -15.20
CA SER A 355 -90.94 12.22 -15.42
C SER A 355 -90.17 12.46 -14.11
N ASN A 356 -90.85 12.91 -13.05
CA ASN A 356 -90.23 13.12 -11.73
C ASN A 356 -89.71 11.79 -11.12
N LEU A 357 -90.50 10.71 -11.20
CA LEU A 357 -90.10 9.37 -10.78
C LEU A 357 -88.92 8.84 -11.59
N SER A 358 -88.89 9.08 -12.91
CA SER A 358 -87.77 8.70 -13.77
C SER A 358 -86.48 9.43 -13.36
N LEU A 359 -86.54 10.76 -13.26
CA LEU A 359 -85.42 11.58 -12.76
C LEU A 359 -84.99 11.15 -11.35
N LYS A 360 -85.91 10.73 -10.48
CA LYS A 360 -85.58 10.22 -9.14
C LYS A 360 -84.89 8.85 -9.22
N VAL A 361 -85.29 7.96 -10.13
CA VAL A 361 -84.60 6.69 -10.39
C VAL A 361 -83.19 6.95 -10.95
N ASP A 362 -83.01 7.89 -11.88
CA ASP A 362 -81.69 8.23 -12.44
C ASP A 362 -80.75 8.83 -11.37
N ASN A 363 -81.25 9.73 -10.53
CA ASN A 363 -80.51 10.30 -9.40
C ASN A 363 -80.17 9.24 -8.34
N LEU A 364 -81.07 8.30 -8.04
CA LEU A 364 -80.78 7.17 -7.14
C LEU A 364 -79.79 6.18 -7.77
N SER A 365 -79.88 5.92 -9.07
CA SER A 365 -78.98 5.02 -9.81
C SER A 365 -77.55 5.57 -9.83
N SER A 366 -77.38 6.84 -10.18
CA SER A 366 -76.07 7.53 -10.15
C SER A 366 -75.50 7.68 -8.73
N SER A 367 -76.35 7.89 -7.72
CA SER A 367 -75.94 7.81 -6.30
C SER A 367 -75.47 6.40 -5.92
N VAL A 368 -76.18 5.34 -6.33
CA VAL A 368 -75.76 3.95 -6.13
C VAL A 368 -74.46 3.62 -6.88
N GLU A 369 -74.23 4.16 -8.08
CA GLU A 369 -72.97 4.01 -8.79
C GLU A 369 -71.79 4.70 -8.10
N SER A 370 -71.96 5.94 -7.64
CA SER A 370 -70.91 6.67 -6.91
C SER A 370 -70.60 6.00 -5.56
N LEU A 371 -71.61 5.47 -4.86
CA LEU A 371 -71.42 4.62 -3.68
C LEU A 371 -70.72 3.30 -4.00
N LYS A 372 -71.03 2.63 -5.12
CA LYS A 372 -70.30 1.44 -5.58
C LYS A 372 -68.82 1.76 -5.89
N LYS A 373 -68.55 2.88 -6.58
CA LYS A 373 -67.18 3.33 -6.91
C LYS A 373 -66.37 3.67 -5.66
N SER A 374 -66.96 4.38 -4.69
CA SER A 374 -66.30 4.67 -3.40
C SER A 374 -66.09 3.41 -2.55
N LYS A 375 -67.06 2.49 -2.51
CA LYS A 375 -66.89 1.17 -1.87
C LYS A 375 -65.74 0.38 -2.48
N HIS A 376 -65.64 0.31 -3.81
CA HIS A 376 -64.56 -0.40 -4.48
C HIS A 376 -63.19 0.20 -4.14
N LYS A 377 -63.06 1.54 -4.15
CA LYS A 377 -61.83 2.21 -3.69
C LYS A 377 -61.51 1.86 -2.23
N LEU A 378 -62.47 1.96 -1.33
CA LEU A 378 -62.27 1.65 0.10
C LEU A 378 -61.86 0.19 0.32
N THR A 379 -62.45 -0.76 -0.41
CA THR A 379 -62.03 -2.18 -0.38
C THR A 379 -60.61 -2.36 -0.95
N GLN A 380 -60.23 -1.64 -2.01
CA GLN A 380 -58.88 -1.68 -2.56
C GLN A 380 -57.84 -1.11 -1.58
N ASP A 381 -58.16 0.01 -0.93
CA ASP A 381 -57.26 0.66 0.04
C ASP A 381 -57.17 -0.16 1.35
N LEU A 382 -58.27 -0.79 1.79
CA LEU A 382 -58.27 -1.76 2.89
C LEU A 382 -57.39 -2.98 2.56
N ALA A 383 -57.45 -3.50 1.32
CA ALA A 383 -56.60 -4.60 0.89
C ALA A 383 -55.10 -4.22 0.88
N LYS A 384 -54.75 -2.99 0.47
CA LYS A 384 -53.37 -2.47 0.57
C LYS A 384 -52.89 -2.41 2.03
N VAL A 385 -53.70 -1.85 2.92
CA VAL A 385 -53.37 -1.74 4.35
C VAL A 385 -53.23 -3.12 4.99
N ASN A 386 -54.13 -4.06 4.67
CA ASN A 386 -54.07 -5.43 5.17
C ASN A 386 -52.81 -6.18 4.68
N ASN A 387 -52.40 -5.97 3.42
CA ASN A 387 -51.14 -6.52 2.90
C ASN A 387 -49.91 -5.88 3.60
N SER A 388 -49.92 -4.56 3.81
CA SER A 388 -48.86 -3.84 4.56
C SER A 388 -48.74 -4.36 6.00
N MET A 389 -49.88 -4.53 6.68
CA MET A 389 -49.94 -5.09 8.03
C MET A 389 -49.44 -6.54 8.06
N HIS A 390 -49.77 -7.37 7.06
CA HIS A 390 -49.26 -8.74 6.97
C HIS A 390 -47.74 -8.82 6.72
N LEU A 391 -47.17 -7.87 5.97
CA LEU A 391 -45.72 -7.75 5.81
C LEU A 391 -45.05 -7.33 7.13
N GLN A 392 -45.58 -6.32 7.81
CA GLN A 392 -45.07 -5.86 9.11
C GLN A 392 -45.18 -6.93 10.20
N LEU A 393 -46.24 -7.75 10.20
CA LEU A 393 -46.36 -8.89 11.11
C LEU A 393 -45.28 -9.95 10.85
N LYS A 394 -44.96 -10.26 9.59
CA LYS A 394 -43.86 -11.18 9.23
C LYS A 394 -42.49 -10.62 9.55
N GLU A 395 -42.28 -9.32 9.40
CA GLU A 395 -41.05 -8.64 9.81
C GLU A 395 -40.88 -8.70 11.34
N MET A 396 -41.96 -8.46 12.10
CA MET A 396 -41.95 -8.58 13.56
C MET A 396 -41.74 -10.02 14.03
N GLU A 397 -42.37 -11.01 13.39
CA GLU A 397 -42.14 -12.44 13.66
C GLU A 397 -40.68 -12.82 13.43
N LYS A 398 -40.07 -12.36 12.32
CA LYS A 398 -38.64 -12.57 12.05
C LYS A 398 -37.77 -11.92 13.13
N LEU A 399 -38.03 -10.65 13.48
CA LEU A 399 -37.28 -9.93 14.52
C LEU A 399 -37.43 -10.57 15.90
N GLU A 400 -38.56 -11.19 16.21
CA GLU A 400 -38.75 -11.98 17.43
C GLU A 400 -37.95 -13.29 17.42
N GLN A 401 -37.94 -14.02 16.29
CA GLN A 401 -37.09 -15.20 16.12
C GLN A 401 -35.59 -14.87 16.22
N ASP A 402 -35.14 -13.79 15.58
CA ASP A 402 -33.73 -13.36 15.62
C ASP A 402 -33.33 -12.85 17.01
N LYS A 403 -34.24 -12.17 17.73
CA LYS A 403 -34.08 -11.82 19.15
C LYS A 403 -33.96 -13.07 20.05
N ILE A 404 -34.72 -14.13 19.78
CA ILE A 404 -34.63 -15.39 20.54
C ILE A 404 -33.25 -16.03 20.34
N LYS A 405 -32.76 -16.14 19.09
CA LYS A 405 -31.41 -16.65 18.78
C LYS A 405 -30.32 -15.86 19.50
N LEU A 406 -30.34 -14.53 19.40
CA LEU A 406 -29.37 -13.66 20.07
C LEU A 406 -29.44 -13.78 21.61
N GLN A 407 -30.61 -14.09 22.17
CA GLN A 407 -30.76 -14.36 23.60
C GLN A 407 -30.22 -15.74 24.00
N GLU A 408 -30.38 -16.76 23.15
CA GLU A 408 -29.79 -18.09 23.32
C GLU A 408 -28.26 -18.04 23.22
N GLU A 409 -27.72 -17.39 22.18
CA GLU A 409 -26.28 -17.15 21.99
C GLU A 409 -25.69 -16.39 23.18
N ARG A 410 -26.33 -15.30 23.63
CA ARG A 410 -25.87 -14.55 24.81
C ARG A 410 -25.91 -15.40 26.09
N ASN A 411 -26.87 -16.31 26.24
CA ASN A 411 -26.91 -17.23 27.39
C ASN A 411 -25.81 -18.31 27.29
N GLN A 412 -25.50 -18.82 26.09
CA GLN A 412 -24.38 -19.76 25.86
C GLN A 412 -23.02 -19.10 26.12
N LEU A 413 -22.83 -17.86 25.66
CA LEU A 413 -21.65 -17.05 25.95
C LEU A 413 -21.52 -16.74 27.45
N GLN A 414 -22.63 -16.38 28.12
CA GLN A 414 -22.64 -16.14 29.56
C GLN A 414 -22.25 -17.41 30.36
N LEU A 415 -22.78 -18.58 29.98
CA LEU A 415 -22.38 -19.87 30.57
C LEU A 415 -20.90 -20.19 30.31
N THR A 416 -20.40 -19.88 29.11
CA THR A 416 -18.99 -20.09 28.76
C THR A 416 -18.07 -19.18 29.58
N VAL A 417 -18.46 -17.92 29.80
CA VAL A 417 -17.75 -16.98 30.69
C VAL A 417 -17.79 -17.48 32.14
N GLU A 418 -18.93 -17.95 32.63
CA GLU A 418 -19.04 -18.52 33.99
C GLU A 418 -18.16 -19.76 34.16
N MET A 419 -18.11 -20.66 33.17
CA MET A 419 -17.18 -21.79 33.16
C MET A 419 -15.71 -21.32 33.20
N LYS A 420 -15.34 -20.32 32.42
CA LYS A 420 -13.96 -19.81 32.38
C LYS A 420 -13.55 -19.05 33.63
N GLU A 421 -14.47 -18.32 34.26
CA GLU A 421 -14.23 -17.69 35.56
C GLU A 421 -14.01 -18.76 36.65
N ASN A 422 -14.80 -19.83 36.65
CA ASN A 422 -14.59 -20.97 37.56
C ASN A 422 -13.24 -21.68 37.30
N GLU A 423 -12.82 -21.86 36.04
CA GLU A 423 -11.48 -22.36 35.70
C GLU A 423 -10.36 -21.45 36.22
N ILE A 424 -10.52 -20.12 36.12
CA ILE A 424 -9.57 -19.12 36.64
C ILE A 424 -9.51 -19.16 38.18
N VAL A 425 -10.65 -19.25 38.86
CA VAL A 425 -10.71 -19.43 40.32
C VAL A 425 -10.02 -20.72 40.74
N GLU A 426 -10.28 -21.85 40.06
CA GLU A 426 -9.58 -23.10 40.32
C GLU A 426 -8.06 -22.99 40.11
N ILE A 427 -7.61 -22.30 39.06
CA ILE A 427 -6.17 -22.11 38.77
C ILE A 427 -5.51 -21.20 39.81
N THR A 428 -6.17 -20.11 40.23
CA THR A 428 -5.64 -19.20 41.27
C THR A 428 -5.60 -19.89 42.64
N GLU A 429 -6.60 -20.70 43.00
CA GLU A 429 -6.54 -21.55 44.19
C GLU A 429 -5.37 -22.54 44.14
N LYS A 430 -5.16 -23.23 43.01
CA LYS A 430 -4.04 -24.16 42.82
C LYS A 430 -2.70 -23.42 42.94
N PHE A 431 -2.59 -22.23 42.35
CA PHE A 431 -1.40 -21.38 42.43
C PHE A 431 -1.09 -20.94 43.86
N GLU A 432 -2.07 -20.45 44.63
CA GLU A 432 -1.86 -20.07 46.04
C GLU A 432 -1.54 -21.29 46.92
N LYS A 433 -2.09 -22.47 46.63
CA LYS A 433 -1.71 -23.74 47.29
C LYS A 433 -0.25 -24.09 47.02
N PHE A 434 0.21 -24.04 45.77
CA PHE A 434 1.63 -24.26 45.42
C PHE A 434 2.56 -23.21 46.04
N LYS A 435 2.18 -21.94 46.04
CA LYS A 435 2.90 -20.83 46.67
C LYS A 435 2.98 -21.00 48.20
N GLY A 436 1.93 -21.53 48.82
CA GLY A 436 1.92 -21.95 50.23
C GLY A 436 2.94 -23.06 50.52
N ILE A 437 2.91 -24.14 49.74
CA ILE A 437 3.87 -25.26 49.84
C ILE A 437 5.30 -24.76 49.65
N TYR A 438 5.58 -23.99 48.60
CA TYR A 438 6.91 -23.43 48.32
C TYR A 438 7.44 -22.57 49.48
N ASN A 439 6.59 -21.74 50.08
CA ASN A 439 6.97 -20.93 51.24
C ASN A 439 7.21 -21.81 52.50
N GLN A 440 6.44 -22.88 52.69
CA GLN A 440 6.64 -23.84 53.78
C GLN A 440 7.95 -24.63 53.60
N GLU A 441 8.24 -25.12 52.40
CA GLU A 441 9.50 -25.80 52.06
C GLU A 441 10.70 -24.87 52.23
N ARG A 442 10.60 -23.63 51.76
CA ARG A 442 11.64 -22.60 51.95
C ARG A 442 11.89 -22.30 53.43
N ALA A 443 10.83 -22.24 54.25
CA ALA A 443 10.96 -22.09 55.71
C ALA A 443 11.57 -23.33 56.38
N ALA A 444 11.20 -24.54 55.94
CA ALA A 444 11.77 -25.79 56.44
C ALA A 444 13.25 -25.96 56.05
N LEU A 445 13.62 -25.59 54.83
CA LEU A 445 15.02 -25.57 54.36
C LEU A 445 15.84 -24.53 55.12
N ASN A 446 15.33 -23.31 55.32
CA ASN A 446 15.99 -22.31 56.16
C ASN A 446 16.20 -22.81 57.60
N SER A 447 15.18 -23.45 58.20
CA SER A 447 15.27 -24.06 59.53
C SER A 447 16.30 -25.20 59.59
N LYS A 448 16.37 -26.03 58.54
CA LYS A 448 17.36 -27.09 58.39
C LYS A 448 18.77 -26.52 58.25
N ILE A 449 18.97 -25.50 57.43
CA ILE A 449 20.23 -24.77 57.25
C ILE A 449 20.67 -24.14 58.57
N GLN A 450 19.77 -23.54 59.34
CA GLN A 450 20.06 -23.02 60.67
C GLN A 450 20.49 -24.14 61.63
N SER A 451 19.74 -25.24 61.70
CA SER A 451 20.10 -26.39 62.56
C SER A 451 21.44 -27.04 62.18
N LEU A 452 21.82 -27.01 60.90
CA LEU A 452 23.12 -27.49 60.42
C LEU A 452 24.23 -26.48 60.76
N ASN A 453 24.00 -25.18 60.59
CA ASN A 453 24.93 -24.13 61.02
C ASN A 453 25.18 -24.17 62.53
N ASP A 454 24.16 -24.44 63.34
CA ASP A 454 24.29 -24.54 64.79
C ASP A 454 24.97 -25.86 65.22
N LYS A 455 24.71 -26.99 64.54
CA LYS A 455 25.54 -28.21 64.69
C LYS A 455 27.00 -27.96 64.32
N ILE A 456 27.25 -27.26 63.21
CA ILE A 456 28.60 -26.88 62.76
C ILE A 456 29.28 -25.94 63.76
N LYS A 457 28.56 -25.13 64.56
CA LYS A 457 29.14 -24.38 65.69
C LYS A 457 29.45 -25.27 66.88
N GLU A 458 28.54 -26.18 67.24
CA GLU A 458 28.69 -27.09 68.39
C GLU A 458 29.84 -28.07 68.17
N GLU A 459 29.95 -28.65 66.97
CA GLU A 459 31.04 -29.54 66.52
C GLU A 459 32.35 -28.79 66.24
N LYS A 460 32.30 -27.47 66.04
CA LYS A 460 33.49 -26.59 66.05
C LYS A 460 33.89 -26.12 67.45
N ARG A 461 33.31 -26.65 68.54
CA ARG A 461 34.00 -26.58 69.85
C ARG A 461 35.29 -27.41 69.75
N PRO A 462 36.47 -26.79 69.92
CA PRO A 462 37.71 -27.44 69.53
C PRO A 462 38.16 -28.48 70.56
N GLU A 463 37.78 -29.74 70.35
CA GLU A 463 38.62 -30.84 70.83
C GLU A 463 39.99 -30.71 70.16
N ARG A 464 41.01 -30.48 70.98
CA ARG A 464 42.38 -30.28 70.54
C ARG A 464 42.98 -31.64 70.20
N LEU A 465 43.35 -31.86 68.94
CA LEU A 465 44.50 -32.63 68.43
C LEU A 465 44.41 -32.55 66.89
N ASN A 466 45.32 -31.82 66.23
CA ASN A 466 46.67 -32.24 65.82
C ASN A 466 46.71 -33.20 64.63
N LEU A 467 47.76 -33.00 63.82
CA LEU A 467 48.18 -33.80 62.66
C LEU A 467 47.30 -33.57 61.42
N ILE A 468 47.75 -32.85 60.38
CA ILE A 468 48.93 -33.03 59.50
C ILE A 468 48.57 -33.82 58.24
N ARG A 469 48.88 -33.15 57.11
CA ARG A 469 49.12 -33.67 55.76
C ARG A 469 47.94 -33.86 54.80
N ASP A 470 48.03 -33.06 53.74
CA ASP A 470 48.02 -33.45 52.33
C ASP A 470 47.35 -34.81 52.01
N ASN A 471 46.22 -34.77 51.31
CA ASN A 471 46.15 -35.55 50.07
C ASN A 471 45.24 -34.91 49.02
N SER A 472 45.71 -34.87 47.79
CA SER A 472 44.92 -34.42 46.64
C SER A 472 44.03 -35.55 46.13
N VAL A 473 42.72 -35.31 46.07
CA VAL A 473 41.81 -36.07 45.20
C VAL A 473 41.15 -35.10 44.23
N SER A 474 41.38 -35.32 42.94
CA SER A 474 40.60 -34.66 41.90
C SER A 474 39.19 -35.24 41.91
N SER A 475 38.21 -34.43 42.33
CA SER A 475 36.80 -34.79 42.26
C SER A 475 36.03 -33.68 41.55
N GLY A 476 36.26 -33.58 40.24
CA GLY A 476 35.47 -32.76 39.32
C GLY A 476 34.04 -33.31 39.16
N PHE A 477 33.27 -33.30 40.24
CA PHE A 477 31.84 -33.56 40.24
C PHE A 477 31.11 -32.31 39.71
N SER A 478 31.29 -32.00 38.42
CA SER A 478 30.32 -31.16 37.72
C SER A 478 28.97 -31.87 37.78
N TRP A 479 27.93 -31.17 38.24
CA TRP A 479 26.57 -31.72 38.34
C TRP A 479 25.80 -31.64 37.02
N ASP A 480 26.52 -31.61 35.89
CA ASP A 480 26.00 -31.67 34.52
C ASP A 480 25.58 -33.10 34.13
N ASN A 481 24.94 -33.81 35.06
CA ASN A 481 24.03 -34.88 34.70
C ASN A 481 22.78 -34.19 34.15
N GLU A 482 22.75 -33.97 32.84
CA GLU A 482 21.61 -33.41 32.14
C GLU A 482 20.34 -34.19 32.50
N ILE A 483 19.49 -33.59 33.35
CA ILE A 483 18.11 -34.03 33.50
C ILE A 483 17.47 -33.78 32.13
N LYS A 484 17.32 -34.85 31.35
CA LYS A 484 16.72 -34.78 30.01
C LYS A 484 15.42 -33.99 30.08
N LEU A 485 15.36 -32.90 29.32
CA LEU A 485 14.18 -32.08 29.12
C LEU A 485 13.06 -32.99 28.55
N GLY A 486 12.20 -33.46 29.45
CA GLY A 486 11.28 -34.58 29.21
C GLY A 486 10.83 -35.27 30.50
N GLU A 487 11.71 -35.39 31.52
CA GLU A 487 11.37 -36.02 32.81
C GLU A 487 11.68 -35.11 34.01
N SER A 488 10.83 -34.11 34.22
CA SER A 488 10.74 -33.37 35.49
C SER A 488 9.32 -33.49 36.04
N SER A 489 9.18 -33.79 37.33
CA SER A 489 7.95 -34.39 37.91
C SER A 489 6.80 -33.41 38.18
N THR A 490 6.69 -32.32 37.41
CA THR A 490 5.69 -31.25 37.60
C THR A 490 4.93 -30.87 36.34
N THR A 491 5.34 -31.34 35.16
CA THR A 491 4.50 -31.32 33.95
C THR A 491 3.82 -32.69 33.83
N PRO A 492 2.52 -32.83 34.14
CA PRO A 492 1.84 -34.11 33.96
C PRO A 492 1.83 -34.46 32.47
N ALA A 493 2.28 -35.67 32.14
CA ALA A 493 2.09 -36.20 30.80
C ALA A 493 0.57 -36.24 30.52
N ILE A 494 0.11 -35.42 29.57
CA ILE A 494 -1.28 -35.45 29.11
C ILE A 494 -1.45 -36.77 28.37
N ASN A 495 -1.99 -37.76 29.09
CA ASN A 495 -2.13 -39.12 28.59
C ASN A 495 -2.96 -39.13 27.30
N ARG A 496 -2.55 -39.97 26.34
CA ARG A 496 -3.19 -40.11 25.02
C ARG A 496 -4.61 -40.65 25.06
N ASP A 497 -5.14 -40.95 26.25
CA ASP A 497 -6.45 -41.56 26.46
C ASP A 497 -7.62 -40.58 26.23
N PHE A 498 -7.37 -39.26 26.15
CA PHE A 498 -8.42 -38.27 25.86
C PHE A 498 -9.09 -38.50 24.48
N SER A 499 -8.40 -39.17 23.54
CA SER A 499 -9.01 -39.59 22.26
C SER A 499 -9.97 -40.78 22.37
N THR A 500 -10.22 -41.33 23.56
CA THR A 500 -11.16 -42.44 23.78
C THR A 500 -12.51 -42.00 24.36
N PHE A 501 -12.68 -40.73 24.74
CA PHE A 501 -13.91 -40.25 25.36
C PHE A 501 -15.03 -39.92 24.36
N LEU A 502 -14.69 -39.64 23.09
CA LEU A 502 -15.67 -39.29 22.05
C LEU A 502 -16.40 -40.50 21.44
N ASP A 503 -15.81 -41.69 21.47
CA ASP A 503 -16.43 -42.91 20.89
C ASP A 503 -17.50 -43.56 21.80
N ARG A 504 -17.92 -42.90 22.89
CA ARG A 504 -18.87 -43.48 23.87
C ARG A 504 -20.35 -43.29 23.52
N ASN A 505 -20.67 -43.54 22.25
CA ASN A 505 -21.98 -44.01 21.74
C ASN A 505 -23.23 -43.58 22.56
N ILE A 506 -23.66 -42.33 22.41
CA ILE A 506 -24.95 -41.85 22.94
C ILE A 506 -26.07 -42.29 21.98
N SER A 507 -26.46 -43.56 22.09
CA SER A 507 -27.66 -44.12 21.46
C SER A 507 -28.92 -43.73 22.24
N SER A 508 -29.33 -42.45 22.14
CA SER A 508 -30.63 -41.96 22.64
C SER A 508 -31.02 -40.65 21.93
N SER A 509 -31.75 -40.65 20.81
CA SER A 509 -33.18 -40.99 20.66
C SER A 509 -34.16 -40.03 21.37
N SER A 510 -34.19 -38.75 20.98
CA SER A 510 -35.32 -37.84 21.30
C SER A 510 -35.39 -36.59 20.38
N PHE A 511 -35.63 -36.79 19.08
CA PHE A 511 -36.30 -35.75 18.28
C PHE A 511 -37.27 -36.40 17.30
N THR A 512 -38.54 -36.41 17.69
CA THR A 512 -39.66 -36.93 16.91
C THR A 512 -40.41 -35.79 16.23
N GLU A 513 -41.24 -36.15 15.24
CA GLU A 513 -42.47 -35.42 14.92
C GLU A 513 -42.33 -34.05 14.21
N ILE A 514 -41.96 -34.10 12.93
CA ILE A 514 -42.73 -33.54 11.81
C ILE A 514 -42.52 -34.53 10.63
N GLY A 515 -43.53 -34.97 9.88
CA GLY A 515 -44.95 -34.57 9.87
C GLY A 515 -45.37 -34.00 8.51
N ASP A 516 -45.08 -34.72 7.42
CA ASP A 516 -45.42 -34.32 6.06
C ASP A 516 -45.95 -35.55 5.28
N ASP A 517 -47.26 -35.75 5.37
CA ASP A 517 -47.99 -36.87 4.74
C ASP A 517 -48.14 -36.62 3.23
N ILE A 518 -47.13 -37.02 2.45
CA ILE A 518 -47.17 -36.95 0.98
C ILE A 518 -47.58 -38.31 0.40
N ASP A 519 -48.73 -38.30 -0.29
CA ASP A 519 -49.30 -39.44 -1.02
C ASP A 519 -48.32 -40.04 -2.05
N ASP A 520 -47.82 -41.26 -1.81
CA ASP A 520 -47.29 -42.11 -2.88
C ASP A 520 -47.89 -43.53 -2.86
N ARG A 521 -49.19 -43.52 -3.13
CA ARG A 521 -50.03 -44.53 -3.80
C ARG A 521 -49.50 -45.98 -3.85
N GLU A 522 -50.26 -46.88 -3.20
CA GLU A 522 -50.17 -48.33 -3.40
C GLU A 522 -50.18 -48.76 -4.88
N GLN A 523 -49.44 -49.84 -5.20
CA GLN A 523 -49.98 -50.92 -6.03
C GLN A 523 -49.20 -52.25 -6.02
N TYR A 524 -49.98 -53.34 -5.93
CA TYR A 524 -49.67 -54.75 -6.25
C TYR A 524 -48.52 -55.47 -5.55
N SER A 525 -48.88 -56.23 -4.51
CA SER A 525 -48.36 -57.60 -4.37
C SER A 525 -49.02 -58.52 -5.40
N PHE A 526 -48.25 -59.38 -6.08
CA PHE A 526 -48.81 -60.54 -6.80
C PHE A 526 -47.91 -61.77 -6.69
N THR A 527 -48.51 -62.90 -6.30
CA THR A 527 -47.81 -64.18 -6.11
C THR A 527 -48.22 -65.17 -7.19
N GLY A 528 -47.31 -65.52 -8.10
CA GLY A 528 -47.47 -66.56 -9.13
C GLY A 528 -46.09 -67.13 -9.49
N GLN A 529 -45.66 -68.32 -9.07
CA GLN A 529 -46.21 -69.68 -9.18
C GLN A 529 -45.89 -70.34 -10.56
N LEU A 530 -45.43 -71.59 -10.51
CA LEU A 530 -45.15 -72.55 -11.61
C LEU A 530 -43.79 -72.50 -12.37
N ALA A 531 -42.90 -73.39 -11.91
CA ALA A 531 -42.11 -74.37 -12.69
C ALA A 531 -41.12 -73.94 -13.81
N PRO A 532 -39.84 -74.39 -13.77
CA PRO A 532 -38.84 -74.13 -14.81
C PRO A 532 -38.78 -75.23 -15.91
N PRO A 533 -38.68 -74.86 -17.19
CA PRO A 533 -38.16 -75.73 -18.24
C PRO A 533 -36.62 -75.72 -18.23
N VAL A 534 -35.99 -76.90 -18.20
CA VAL A 534 -34.52 -77.02 -18.29
C VAL A 534 -34.08 -76.84 -19.75
N GLY A 535 -33.67 -75.62 -20.11
CA GLY A 535 -33.03 -75.29 -21.39
C GLY A 535 -31.59 -74.85 -21.18
N GLY A 536 -30.62 -75.64 -21.65
CA GLY A 536 -29.19 -75.39 -21.42
C GLY A 536 -28.56 -74.38 -22.39
N GLY A 537 -27.55 -73.64 -21.93
CA GLY A 537 -26.77 -72.74 -22.79
C GLY A 537 -25.77 -71.84 -22.04
N VAL A 538 -24.52 -72.29 -21.95
CA VAL A 538 -23.30 -71.52 -21.59
C VAL A 538 -23.27 -70.81 -20.21
N PRO A 539 -22.39 -71.20 -19.27
CA PRO A 539 -22.23 -70.51 -17.99
C PRO A 539 -21.42 -69.20 -18.14
N ALA A 540 -22.10 -68.08 -18.40
CA ALA A 540 -21.50 -66.74 -18.40
C ALA A 540 -21.19 -66.18 -16.99
N SER A 541 -21.18 -67.04 -15.96
CA SER A 541 -21.21 -66.69 -14.52
C SER A 541 -19.92 -66.10 -13.95
N SER A 542 -18.88 -65.89 -14.75
CA SER A 542 -17.65 -65.21 -14.30
C SER A 542 -17.80 -63.68 -14.33
N HIS A 543 -18.60 -63.14 -15.26
CA HIS A 543 -18.75 -61.68 -15.42
C HIS A 543 -19.68 -61.05 -14.37
N SER A 544 -20.63 -61.79 -13.80
CA SER A 544 -21.56 -61.30 -12.78
C SER A 544 -20.86 -60.83 -11.50
N ASN A 545 -19.81 -61.52 -11.08
CA ASN A 545 -19.07 -61.20 -9.85
C ASN A 545 -18.31 -59.88 -9.99
N ASN A 546 -17.71 -59.64 -11.17
CA ASN A 546 -17.06 -58.38 -11.49
C ASN A 546 -18.07 -57.21 -11.53
N ILE A 547 -19.27 -57.41 -12.08
CA ILE A 547 -20.33 -56.39 -12.07
C ILE A 547 -20.76 -56.04 -10.63
N GLN A 548 -20.91 -57.03 -9.74
CA GLN A 548 -21.22 -56.76 -8.33
C GLN A 548 -20.09 -56.00 -7.60
N LEU A 549 -18.83 -56.32 -7.89
CA LEU A 549 -17.68 -55.59 -7.34
C LEU A 549 -17.62 -54.15 -7.86
N VAL A 550 -17.80 -53.94 -9.17
CA VAL A 550 -17.86 -52.61 -9.80
C VAL A 550 -19.01 -51.78 -9.22
N ASN A 551 -20.18 -52.37 -8.96
CA ASN A 551 -21.30 -51.67 -8.33
C ASN A 551 -21.03 -51.29 -6.85
N LYS A 552 -20.28 -52.09 -6.11
CA LYS A 552 -19.81 -51.74 -4.75
C LYS A 552 -18.72 -50.67 -4.78
N MET A 553 -17.82 -50.71 -5.76
CA MET A 553 -16.79 -49.69 -5.94
C MET A 553 -17.41 -48.36 -6.37
N SER A 554 -18.38 -48.34 -7.29
CA SER A 554 -19.03 -47.11 -7.73
C SER A 554 -19.93 -46.47 -6.67
N SER A 555 -20.59 -47.26 -5.80
CA SER A 555 -21.29 -46.70 -4.63
C SER A 555 -20.32 -46.13 -3.59
N ASN A 556 -19.17 -46.78 -3.36
CA ASN A 556 -18.15 -46.26 -2.45
C ASN A 556 -17.43 -45.01 -3.02
N ILE A 557 -17.18 -44.96 -4.33
CA ILE A 557 -16.67 -43.77 -5.03
C ILE A 557 -17.65 -42.61 -4.84
N ARG A 558 -18.94 -42.80 -5.11
CA ARG A 558 -19.96 -41.74 -4.86
C ARG A 558 -20.00 -41.27 -3.41
N ARG A 559 -19.86 -42.19 -2.45
CA ARG A 559 -19.78 -41.83 -1.02
C ARG A 559 -18.55 -40.97 -0.73
N LEU A 560 -17.38 -41.35 -1.26
CA LEU A 560 -16.14 -40.59 -1.13
C LEU A 560 -16.16 -39.26 -1.90
N GLU A 561 -16.85 -39.17 -3.03
CA GLU A 561 -17.07 -37.92 -3.78
C GLU A 561 -17.95 -36.94 -2.97
N ILE A 562 -19.00 -37.44 -2.32
CA ILE A 562 -19.85 -36.65 -1.41
C ILE A 562 -19.03 -36.21 -0.19
N GLU A 563 -18.32 -37.14 0.48
CA GLU A 563 -17.49 -36.88 1.66
C GLU A 563 -16.37 -35.86 1.36
N LEU A 564 -15.77 -35.92 0.18
CA LEU A 564 -14.77 -34.98 -0.31
C LEU A 564 -15.39 -33.62 -0.70
N ASN A 565 -16.67 -33.56 -1.09
CA ASN A 565 -17.34 -32.28 -1.31
C ASN A 565 -17.74 -31.63 0.02
N THR A 566 -18.36 -32.36 0.95
CA THR A 566 -18.69 -31.84 2.28
C THR A 566 -17.45 -31.34 3.02
N LEU A 567 -16.32 -32.05 2.93
CA LEU A 567 -15.06 -31.62 3.54
C LEU A 567 -14.48 -30.35 2.88
N LYS A 568 -14.73 -30.13 1.57
CA LYS A 568 -14.37 -28.85 0.90
C LYS A 568 -15.29 -27.71 1.33
N ASP A 569 -16.59 -27.98 1.47
CA ASP A 569 -17.57 -26.98 1.89
C ASP A 569 -17.33 -26.57 3.36
N GLU A 570 -16.96 -27.52 4.23
CA GLU A 570 -16.47 -27.28 5.59
C GLU A 570 -15.13 -26.51 5.60
N TYR A 571 -14.17 -26.89 4.75
CA TYR A 571 -12.89 -26.17 4.62
C TYR A 571 -13.11 -24.71 4.17
N SER A 572 -14.03 -24.49 3.22
CA SER A 572 -14.43 -23.15 2.77
C SER A 572 -15.01 -22.34 3.94
N LYS A 573 -15.97 -22.92 4.68
CA LYS A 573 -16.62 -22.28 5.83
C LYS A 573 -15.64 -21.94 6.97
N ILE A 574 -14.73 -22.85 7.34
CA ILE A 574 -13.74 -22.57 8.38
C ILE A 574 -12.69 -21.56 7.90
N SER A 575 -12.38 -21.49 6.60
CA SER A 575 -11.53 -20.45 6.02
C SER A 575 -12.19 -19.07 6.12
N THR A 576 -13.49 -18.95 5.84
CA THR A 576 -14.22 -17.67 5.98
C THR A 576 -14.37 -17.24 7.44
N GLU A 577 -14.57 -18.16 8.38
CA GLU A 577 -14.64 -17.81 9.80
C GLU A 577 -13.25 -17.44 10.35
N LYS A 578 -12.18 -18.11 9.87
CA LYS A 578 -10.80 -17.72 10.16
C LYS A 578 -10.50 -16.29 9.69
N GLU A 579 -10.84 -15.96 8.45
CA GLU A 579 -10.65 -14.63 7.87
C GLU A 579 -11.43 -13.55 8.65
N LYS A 580 -12.68 -13.85 9.04
CA LYS A 580 -13.50 -13.00 9.90
C LYS A 580 -12.85 -12.78 11.28
N VAL A 581 -12.37 -13.83 11.95
CA VAL A 581 -11.70 -13.72 13.26
C VAL A 581 -10.36 -12.99 13.16
N GLU A 582 -9.60 -13.15 12.07
CA GLU A 582 -8.38 -12.38 11.82
C GLU A 582 -8.68 -10.88 11.58
N GLN A 583 -9.80 -10.56 10.94
CA GLN A 583 -10.28 -9.18 10.77
C GLN A 583 -10.76 -8.56 12.10
N GLU A 584 -11.53 -9.30 12.92
CA GLU A 584 -11.96 -8.88 14.26
C GLU A 584 -10.73 -8.67 15.19
N LEU A 585 -9.71 -9.53 15.09
CA LEU A 585 -8.45 -9.39 15.81
C LEU A 585 -7.66 -8.15 15.37
N LEU A 586 -7.63 -7.84 14.06
CA LEU A 586 -6.97 -6.66 13.51
C LEU A 586 -7.65 -5.36 13.96
N GLU A 587 -8.98 -5.33 14.01
CA GLU A 587 -9.74 -4.20 14.54
C GLU A 587 -9.50 -4.01 16.05
N SER A 588 -9.52 -5.12 16.81
CA SER A 588 -9.20 -5.13 18.25
C SER A 588 -7.78 -4.63 18.53
N LEU A 589 -6.80 -5.03 17.71
CA LEU A 589 -5.41 -4.55 17.80
C LEU A 589 -5.34 -3.04 17.51
N LYS A 590 -5.99 -2.56 16.44
CA LYS A 590 -5.99 -1.14 16.07
C LYS A 590 -6.64 -0.27 17.14
N LEU A 591 -7.76 -0.71 17.72
CA LEU A 591 -8.39 -0.03 18.86
C LEU A 591 -7.48 -0.05 20.10
N THR A 592 -6.77 -1.14 20.34
CA THR A 592 -5.80 -1.26 21.44
C THR A 592 -4.62 -0.28 21.27
N ASP A 593 -4.14 -0.06 20.05
CA ASP A 593 -3.07 0.92 19.77
C ASP A 593 -3.57 2.37 19.82
N GLU A 594 -4.80 2.64 19.38
CA GLU A 594 -5.46 3.94 19.57
C GLU A 594 -5.62 4.28 21.06
N ILE A 595 -6.00 3.30 21.88
CA ILE A 595 -6.05 3.42 23.35
C ILE A 595 -4.66 3.70 23.95
N LYS A 596 -3.57 3.09 23.45
CA LYS A 596 -2.20 3.39 23.90
C LYS A 596 -1.79 4.83 23.56
N LEU A 597 -2.11 5.31 22.36
CA LEU A 597 -1.83 6.68 21.93
C LEU A 597 -2.56 7.69 22.83
N LEU A 598 -3.85 7.47 23.08
CA LEU A 598 -4.64 8.30 23.99
C LEU A 598 -4.10 8.28 25.43
N HIS A 599 -3.64 7.14 25.95
CA HIS A 599 -2.99 7.11 27.27
C HIS A 599 -1.68 7.92 27.30
N SER A 600 -0.86 7.83 26.24
CA SER A 600 0.38 8.60 26.10
C SER A 600 0.11 10.12 26.06
N GLU A 601 -0.90 10.54 25.29
CA GLU A 601 -1.35 11.93 25.25
C GLU A 601 -1.85 12.39 26.64
N LEU A 602 -2.70 11.59 27.29
CA LEU A 602 -3.26 11.89 28.61
C LEU A 602 -2.15 12.05 29.67
N ASP A 603 -1.15 11.16 29.68
CA ASP A 603 -0.02 11.25 30.61
C ASP A 603 0.92 12.43 30.29
N SER A 604 1.10 12.78 29.01
CA SER A 604 1.79 14.03 28.65
C SER A 604 1.03 15.26 29.14
N LEU A 605 -0.31 15.27 29.01
CA LEU A 605 -1.17 16.38 29.43
C LEU A 605 -1.24 16.50 30.95
N LYS A 606 -1.27 15.38 31.69
CA LYS A 606 -1.07 15.35 33.16
C LYS A 606 0.27 15.96 33.56
N SER A 607 1.36 15.67 32.84
CA SER A 607 2.66 16.28 33.12
C SER A 607 2.63 17.80 32.92
N VAL A 608 2.07 18.27 31.80
CA VAL A 608 1.93 19.72 31.54
C VAL A 608 1.05 20.40 32.58
N ILE A 609 -0.05 19.78 33.02
CA ILE A 609 -0.90 20.30 34.11
C ILE A 609 -0.12 20.40 35.42
N LYS A 610 0.67 19.38 35.78
CA LYS A 610 1.50 19.38 36.99
C LYS A 610 2.61 20.42 36.94
N ASP A 611 3.26 20.59 35.79
CA ASP A 611 4.26 21.65 35.58
C ASP A 611 3.63 23.05 35.66
N LYS A 612 2.37 23.20 35.25
CA LYS A 612 1.58 24.43 35.41
C LYS A 612 1.19 24.69 36.85
N GLU A 613 0.76 23.67 37.59
CA GLU A 613 0.46 23.74 39.02
C GLU A 613 1.70 24.14 39.83
N ILE A 614 2.88 23.59 39.50
CA ILE A 614 4.17 24.00 40.08
C ILE A 614 4.55 25.45 39.68
N GLN A 615 4.26 25.86 38.44
CA GLN A 615 4.48 27.24 38.00
C GLN A 615 3.56 28.23 38.73
N GLU A 616 2.30 27.88 38.94
CA GLU A 616 1.31 28.67 39.68
C GLU A 616 1.69 28.79 41.15
N GLN A 617 2.01 27.67 41.82
CA GLN A 617 2.44 27.68 43.21
C GLN A 617 3.68 28.56 43.44
N ARG A 618 4.67 28.50 42.53
CA ARG A 618 5.85 29.40 42.57
C ARG A 618 5.48 30.86 42.29
N MET A 619 4.46 31.11 41.46
CA MET A 619 3.99 32.48 41.20
C MET A 619 3.26 33.05 42.43
N LEU A 620 2.45 32.24 43.11
CA LEU A 620 1.80 32.59 44.38
C LEU A 620 2.83 32.84 45.49
N GLU A 621 3.89 32.02 45.57
CA GLU A 621 5.02 32.20 46.47
C GLU A 621 5.76 33.54 46.21
N LEU A 622 6.11 33.83 44.96
CA LEU A 622 6.73 35.10 44.54
C LEU A 622 5.80 36.33 44.71
N ILE A 623 4.48 36.14 44.69
CA ILE A 623 3.49 37.19 45.02
C ILE A 623 3.42 37.38 46.54
N GLY A 624 3.51 36.31 47.32
CA GLY A 624 3.61 36.34 48.78
C GLY A 624 4.85 37.09 49.24
N GLU A 625 6.04 36.68 48.79
CA GLU A 625 7.33 37.33 49.08
C GLU A 625 7.30 38.84 48.76
N LYS A 626 6.74 39.21 47.60
CA LYS A 626 6.58 40.63 47.23
C LYS A 626 5.53 41.36 48.06
N SER A 627 4.47 40.69 48.51
CA SER A 627 3.48 41.29 49.40
C SER A 627 4.05 41.51 50.81
N GLU A 628 4.91 40.61 51.28
CA GLU A 628 5.64 40.71 52.55
C GLU A 628 6.68 41.85 52.49
N GLN A 629 7.53 41.87 51.45
CA GLN A 629 8.47 42.97 51.20
C GLN A 629 7.77 44.33 51.07
N VAL A 630 6.57 44.39 50.47
CA VAL A 630 5.76 45.62 50.40
C VAL A 630 5.18 46.01 51.75
N GLU A 631 4.98 45.09 52.70
CA GLU A 631 4.58 45.40 54.07
C GLU A 631 5.77 45.81 54.95
N GLU A 632 6.93 45.16 54.81
CA GLU A 632 8.20 45.60 55.41
C GLU A 632 8.54 47.03 55.00
N LEU A 633 8.50 47.35 53.69
CA LEU A 633 8.76 48.70 53.19
C LEU A 633 7.70 49.72 53.61
N LYS A 634 6.47 49.30 53.96
CA LYS A 634 5.49 50.19 54.61
C LYS A 634 5.85 50.44 56.08
N ALA A 635 6.32 49.42 56.80
CA ALA A 635 6.78 49.54 58.18
C ALA A 635 8.00 50.48 58.26
N ASP A 636 9.01 50.28 57.41
CA ASP A 636 10.14 51.22 57.25
C ASP A 636 9.67 52.66 57.00
N VAL A 637 8.66 52.83 56.14
CA VAL A 637 8.08 54.15 55.81
C VAL A 637 7.20 54.72 56.95
N VAL A 638 6.78 53.92 57.93
CA VAL A 638 6.14 54.38 59.18
C VAL A 638 7.22 54.75 60.20
N ASP A 639 8.22 53.91 60.40
CA ASP A 639 9.34 54.13 61.32
C ASP A 639 10.16 55.37 60.92
N LEU A 640 10.41 55.57 59.62
CA LEU A 640 11.03 56.79 59.11
C LEU A 640 10.18 58.05 59.38
N LYS A 641 8.85 57.95 59.41
CA LYS A 641 7.96 59.08 59.77
C LYS A 641 7.96 59.33 61.28
N GLU A 642 7.93 58.29 62.10
CA GLU A 642 8.05 58.42 63.56
C GLU A 642 9.42 58.99 63.95
N LEU A 643 10.51 58.52 63.33
CA LEU A 643 11.86 59.05 63.52
C LEU A 643 11.95 60.53 63.11
N CYS A 644 11.43 60.90 61.94
CA CYS A 644 11.33 62.30 61.51
C CYS A 644 10.54 63.15 62.54
N LYS A 645 9.41 62.65 63.03
CA LYS A 645 8.55 63.31 64.01
C LYS A 645 9.26 63.46 65.36
N LEU A 646 9.98 62.45 65.83
CA LEU A 646 10.80 62.50 67.05
C LEU A 646 11.97 63.49 66.90
N GLN A 647 12.63 63.53 65.74
CA GLN A 647 13.71 64.49 65.48
C GLN A 647 13.18 65.94 65.45
N VAL A 648 12.03 66.17 64.82
CA VAL A 648 11.33 67.47 64.87
C VAL A 648 10.92 67.82 66.30
N GLN A 649 10.40 66.86 67.08
CA GLN A 649 10.05 67.08 68.49
C GLN A 649 11.27 67.42 69.34
N GLN A 650 12.41 66.75 69.14
CA GLN A 650 13.67 67.09 69.83
C GLN A 650 14.19 68.48 69.44
N LEU A 651 14.07 68.90 68.18
CA LEU A 651 14.43 70.26 67.75
C LEU A 651 13.51 71.33 68.37
N VAL A 652 12.21 71.06 68.49
CA VAL A 652 11.26 71.91 69.23
C VAL A 652 11.61 71.95 70.73
N GLU A 653 11.92 70.81 71.34
CA GLU A 653 12.25 70.75 72.77
C GLU A 653 13.60 71.43 73.08
N GLN A 654 14.62 71.29 72.22
CA GLN A 654 15.87 72.03 72.32
C GLN A 654 15.67 73.55 72.17
N SER A 655 14.90 73.98 71.17
CA SER A 655 14.58 75.41 70.99
C SER A 655 13.64 76.00 72.05
N SER A 656 13.02 75.16 72.89
CA SER A 656 12.29 75.58 74.09
C SER A 656 13.14 75.67 75.38
N ARG A 657 14.41 75.22 75.33
CA ARG A 657 15.37 75.30 76.46
C ARG A 657 16.37 76.45 76.34
N VAL A 658 16.31 77.24 75.26
CA VAL A 658 17.16 78.40 74.97
C VAL A 658 16.37 79.68 75.20
#